data_AF-A0AAU9IV53-F1
#
_entry.id   AF-A0AAU9IV53-F1
#
_cell.length_a   1.000
_cell.length_b   1.000
_cell.length_c   1.000
_cell.angle_alpha   90.00
_cell.angle_beta   90.00
_cell.angle_gamma   90.00
#
_symmetry.space_group_name_H-M   'P 1'
#
loop_
_entity.id
_entity.type
_entity.pdbx_description
1 polymer ?
#
loop_
_entity_poly.entity_id
_entity_poly.type
_entity_poly.pdbx_seq_one_letter_code
_entity_poly.pdbx_strand_id
1 'polypeptide(L)'
;MEDPQEVQEEQFSGEEEGEYYEGEEGDYAEEGEYGEEGEYAEEEGDYMEQEGQQREYSGEYGEEEEGSPYQYAEEGGEERNEEEENEFDDDDINFDEIPAYKNLPPLDPLRKVRRELLRAINNTRQEDGVGLEEITLDLLTTESLQEYTKYVLEEEEDSDVLEKIISEGKGVGKFSSCTAITFLEEETTDTKHLIEPFVDAHGLLVELKRSLILDPGVNHVGIGVAAKDLRLVLVYAFSHKGVQITEINKKDSGIYVRGLMKRANIGVYALRVVDAQNLKEKAIVSPSQIEFDVSNQEFTISFNFPEGIQYDAEGKGLNYVEIYVRGNPNTIPYGVESNEKVKVDHLELVQRMRLEIFPDPRHLYEEAKSGERKAMLQQRQKEYEEEKRKVENVEANQRYITREQQRKELQELEKLRIAQENEPPQSATSSVARGSQQKLSGSQVLTPEAKGSVVSSKEKNEADENESQLSLKSEKEDEPEESQELVKEELMNSIIDLMEGQRGLRNENADLEKRVIGIRQKMGGLQEKTTEDSMTLHKYLNTLANVHQVDFKMQELQDTYNNWAQVYEENIIEKQERCKEIQNYFRDFKREVAKGAEFSRTGKPITKRTIDEWENAESERDKTLQEVRIQNITLKNRLMKLEEQSKDKEKLAEGLHLIDYEQLKIENQTLNEKIEERNEELHKLRKKIETTVQILTHTKEKLKFILAEKLALQGQRDDLAKSLDAQRKELHKQKLEQEEVRSGFMKHKQETGIVNSTQLNTDLEVRKKRVEELKHDLQALEKDFQHMQSIIAKAAS
;
A
#
# COMPACT_ATOMS: atom_id res chain seq x y z
N MET A 1 -4.38 -74.53 -32.99
CA MET A 1 -5.77 -74.07 -32.82
C MET A 1 -5.70 -72.87 -31.92
N GLU A 2 -6.47 -71.85 -32.29
CA GLU A 2 -6.62 -70.53 -31.65
C GLU A 2 -5.64 -69.45 -32.11
N ASP A 3 -6.28 -68.36 -32.53
CA ASP A 3 -5.83 -67.23 -33.33
C ASP A 3 -4.99 -66.20 -32.55
N PRO A 4 -4.14 -65.40 -33.23
CA PRO A 4 -3.62 -64.15 -32.71
C PRO A 4 -4.49 -62.95 -33.16
N GLN A 5 -5.01 -62.19 -32.19
CA GLN A 5 -5.72 -60.93 -32.42
C GLN A 5 -4.78 -59.75 -32.67
N GLU A 6 -5.32 -58.83 -33.47
CA GLU A 6 -4.69 -57.75 -34.22
C GLU A 6 -4.18 -56.56 -33.41
N VAL A 7 -3.18 -55.92 -34.00
CA VAL A 7 -2.62 -54.61 -33.69
C VAL A 7 -3.61 -53.54 -34.17
N GLN A 8 -4.00 -52.61 -33.28
CA GLN A 8 -4.75 -51.41 -33.65
C GLN A 8 -3.77 -50.25 -33.93
N GLU A 9 -3.69 -49.86 -35.20
CA GLU A 9 -3.21 -48.54 -35.66
C GLU A 9 -4.40 -47.58 -35.62
N GLU A 10 -4.36 -46.55 -34.76
CA GLU A 10 -5.30 -45.42 -34.84
C GLU A 10 -4.72 -44.33 -35.75
N GLN A 11 -5.37 -44.16 -36.90
CA GLN A 11 -5.24 -43.01 -37.79
C GLN A 11 -6.22 -41.94 -37.31
N PHE A 12 -5.72 -40.73 -36.99
CA PHE A 12 -6.57 -39.57 -36.70
C PHE A 12 -6.59 -38.67 -37.95
N SER A 13 -7.70 -38.70 -38.68
CA SER A 13 -8.05 -37.77 -39.75
C SER A 13 -8.76 -36.54 -39.16
N GLY A 14 -8.33 -35.35 -39.57
CA GLY A 14 -8.97 -34.09 -39.20
C GLY A 14 -10.22 -33.80 -40.02
N GLU A 15 -11.23 -33.22 -39.37
CA GLU A 15 -12.31 -32.45 -39.99
C GLU A 15 -12.60 -31.23 -39.08
N GLU A 16 -12.54 -30.05 -39.69
CA GLU A 16 -12.93 -28.75 -39.12
C GLU A 16 -14.46 -28.60 -39.21
N GLU A 17 -15.12 -28.26 -38.11
CA GLU A 17 -16.50 -27.76 -38.13
C GLU A 17 -16.54 -26.32 -37.62
N GLY A 18 -16.93 -25.42 -38.52
CA GLY A 18 -17.33 -24.05 -38.21
C GLY A 18 -18.86 -23.93 -38.36
N GLU A 19 -19.53 -23.38 -37.34
CA GLU A 19 -20.96 -23.09 -37.39
C GLU A 19 -21.20 -21.58 -37.59
N TYR A 20 -21.88 -21.27 -38.70
CA TYR A 20 -22.54 -20.00 -39.01
C TYR A 20 -24.00 -20.07 -38.58
N TYR A 21 -24.57 -18.97 -38.08
CA TYR A 21 -26.03 -18.77 -38.04
C TYR A 21 -26.39 -17.41 -38.67
N GLU A 22 -27.10 -17.52 -39.81
CA GLU A 22 -27.99 -16.51 -40.44
C GLU A 22 -29.22 -16.31 -39.51
N GLY A 23 -29.94 -15.18 -39.42
CA GLY A 23 -30.29 -14.17 -40.40
C GLY A 23 -31.77 -14.33 -40.83
N GLU A 24 -32.73 -13.95 -39.98
CA GLU A 24 -34.17 -13.93 -40.35
C GLU A 24 -34.64 -12.51 -40.67
N GLU A 25 -35.09 -12.31 -41.91
CA GLU A 25 -35.87 -11.15 -42.38
C GLU A 25 -37.37 -11.34 -42.10
N GLY A 26 -38.06 -10.24 -41.78
CA GLY A 26 -39.51 -10.18 -41.70
C GLY A 26 -40.02 -8.75 -41.88
N ASP A 27 -40.65 -8.52 -43.04
CA ASP A 27 -41.24 -7.29 -43.57
C ASP A 27 -42.26 -6.57 -42.67
N TYR A 28 -42.29 -5.24 -42.69
CA TYR A 28 -43.54 -4.45 -42.71
C TYR A 28 -43.34 -3.10 -43.43
N ALA A 29 -44.28 -2.82 -44.35
CA ALA A 29 -44.39 -1.62 -45.15
C ALA A 29 -45.54 -0.70 -44.69
N GLU A 30 -45.55 0.50 -45.25
CA GLU A 30 -46.64 1.49 -45.40
C GLU A 30 -46.96 2.49 -44.27
N GLU A 31 -46.54 3.74 -44.56
CA GLU A 31 -47.33 4.98 -44.68
C GLU A 31 -48.48 5.28 -43.68
N GLY A 32 -48.41 6.46 -43.06
CA GLY A 32 -49.55 7.07 -42.36
C GLY A 32 -49.20 8.38 -41.63
N GLU A 33 -49.60 9.49 -42.22
CA GLU A 33 -49.34 10.89 -41.85
C GLU A 33 -50.40 11.45 -40.84
N TYR A 34 -50.04 12.54 -40.14
CA TYR A 34 -50.85 13.54 -39.37
C TYR A 34 -51.10 13.41 -37.84
N GLY A 35 -50.65 14.47 -37.13
CA GLY A 35 -51.29 15.09 -35.94
C GLY A 35 -50.43 15.16 -34.67
N GLU A 36 -49.67 16.25 -34.42
CA GLU A 36 -49.97 17.36 -33.45
C GLU A 36 -49.96 16.90 -31.96
N GLU A 37 -49.24 17.45 -30.97
CA GLU A 37 -48.62 18.76 -30.68
C GLU A 37 -47.51 18.54 -29.62
N GLY A 38 -46.57 19.48 -29.46
CA GLY A 38 -45.85 19.67 -28.18
C GLY A 38 -44.35 19.94 -28.27
N GLU A 39 -44.01 21.21 -28.52
CA GLU A 39 -42.69 21.86 -28.51
C GLU A 39 -41.88 21.62 -27.22
N TYR A 40 -40.55 21.51 -27.32
CA TYR A 40 -39.56 22.45 -26.74
C TYR A 40 -38.21 22.26 -27.46
N ALA A 41 -37.74 23.34 -28.08
CA ALA A 41 -36.50 23.45 -28.84
C ALA A 41 -35.49 24.40 -28.14
N GLU A 42 -34.21 24.13 -28.42
CA GLU A 42 -33.12 25.10 -28.70
C GLU A 42 -32.58 25.95 -27.53
N GLU A 43 -31.28 26.24 -27.37
CA GLU A 43 -30.21 26.65 -28.31
C GLU A 43 -28.83 26.47 -27.59
N GLU A 44 -27.83 25.81 -28.17
CA GLU A 44 -26.68 26.33 -28.97
C GLU A 44 -25.64 27.25 -28.28
N GLY A 45 -24.35 26.98 -28.54
CA GLY A 45 -23.22 27.82 -28.14
C GLY A 45 -21.85 27.22 -28.54
N ASP A 46 -21.41 27.60 -29.73
CA ASP A 46 -20.24 27.11 -30.50
C ASP A 46 -18.84 27.58 -30.03
N TYR A 47 -17.83 26.88 -30.56
CA TYR A 47 -16.37 27.03 -30.47
C TYR A 47 -15.78 28.38 -30.94
N MET A 48 -14.56 28.73 -30.46
CA MET A 48 -13.41 29.15 -31.31
C MET A 48 -12.11 29.46 -30.52
N GLU A 49 -10.99 29.23 -31.21
CA GLU A 49 -9.55 29.23 -30.83
C GLU A 49 -8.93 30.60 -30.51
N GLN A 50 -7.75 30.64 -29.84
CA GLN A 50 -6.48 31.17 -30.42
C GLN A 50 -5.29 31.28 -29.43
N GLU A 51 -4.15 30.77 -29.91
CA GLU A 51 -2.75 31.27 -29.94
C GLU A 51 -2.08 32.00 -28.74
N GLY A 52 -0.80 31.64 -28.51
CA GLY A 52 0.04 32.18 -27.43
C GLY A 52 0.96 33.36 -27.80
N GLN A 53 1.70 33.86 -26.80
CA GLN A 53 3.04 34.46 -26.94
C GLN A 53 3.64 34.86 -25.57
N GLN A 54 4.96 34.69 -25.45
CA GLN A 54 5.86 35.08 -24.36
C GLN A 54 6.01 36.61 -24.22
N ARG A 55 6.33 37.12 -23.01
CA ARG A 55 7.51 37.99 -22.74
C ARG A 55 7.68 38.44 -21.28
N GLU A 56 8.96 38.53 -20.93
CA GLU A 56 9.67 39.00 -19.72
C GLU A 56 9.43 40.49 -19.33
N TYR A 57 9.68 40.89 -18.07
CA TYR A 57 10.82 41.77 -17.64
C TYR A 57 10.72 42.30 -16.17
N SER A 58 11.87 42.29 -15.46
CA SER A 58 12.41 43.21 -14.40
C SER A 58 11.55 43.70 -13.23
N GLY A 59 12.00 43.94 -11.98
CA GLY A 59 13.33 44.20 -11.41
C GLY A 59 13.27 45.40 -10.43
N GLU A 60 13.55 45.15 -9.15
CA GLU A 60 14.41 45.95 -8.21
C GLU A 60 13.96 47.27 -7.50
N TYR A 61 14.37 47.35 -6.21
CA TYR A 61 14.50 48.47 -5.21
C TYR A 61 13.24 49.09 -4.57
N GLY A 62 13.16 49.41 -3.26
CA GLY A 62 14.07 49.40 -2.10
C GLY A 62 13.42 50.14 -0.90
N GLU A 63 13.83 49.79 0.34
CA GLU A 63 14.05 50.61 1.59
C GLU A 63 13.16 51.85 1.88
N GLU A 64 12.63 52.16 3.08
CA GLU A 64 13.09 52.03 4.48
C GLU A 64 11.95 52.50 5.46
N GLU A 65 11.91 51.89 6.66
CA GLU A 65 11.54 52.41 8.03
C GLU A 65 10.19 53.17 8.30
N GLU A 66 9.46 53.04 9.42
CA GLU A 66 9.67 52.52 10.78
C GLU A 66 8.28 52.39 11.49
N GLY A 67 8.06 51.37 12.36
CA GLY A 67 6.83 51.28 13.20
C GLY A 67 6.45 49.90 13.78
N SER A 68 7.32 49.32 14.61
CA SER A 68 7.23 48.10 15.46
C SER A 68 5.96 47.93 16.36
N PRO A 69 5.66 46.78 17.02
CA PRO A 69 6.00 45.34 16.81
C PRO A 69 4.81 44.35 17.01
N TYR A 70 4.75 43.28 16.22
CA TYR A 70 4.36 41.95 16.72
C TYR A 70 5.21 40.90 15.98
N GLN A 71 6.36 40.59 16.58
CA GLN A 71 7.28 39.54 16.16
C GLN A 71 6.81 38.20 16.74
N TYR A 72 6.53 37.24 15.87
CA TYR A 72 6.94 35.86 16.09
C TYR A 72 8.36 35.75 15.52
N ALA A 73 9.35 35.72 16.40
CA ALA A 73 10.69 35.30 16.06
C ALA A 73 10.82 33.80 16.34
N GLU A 74 11.29 33.10 15.32
CA GLU A 74 11.84 31.75 15.36
C GLU A 74 12.86 31.61 16.50
N GLU A 75 12.73 30.56 17.29
CA GLU A 75 13.87 29.81 17.80
C GLU A 75 13.46 28.34 17.88
N GLY A 76 14.24 27.48 17.22
CA GLY A 76 14.15 26.03 17.38
C GLY A 76 13.41 25.31 16.27
N GLY A 77 14.00 25.28 15.07
CA GLY A 77 13.86 24.09 14.23
C GLY A 77 14.40 22.91 15.03
N GLU A 78 13.50 22.09 15.57
CA GLU A 78 13.81 20.70 15.87
C GLU A 78 13.30 19.90 14.67
N GLU A 79 14.26 19.61 13.80
CA GLU A 79 14.29 18.47 12.87
C GLU A 79 13.61 17.28 13.54
N ARG A 80 12.34 17.04 13.23
CA ARG A 80 11.57 15.96 13.85
C ARG A 80 11.72 14.72 12.97
N ASN A 81 12.85 14.06 13.18
CA ASN A 81 13.16 12.66 12.93
C ASN A 81 12.31 11.95 11.86
N GLU A 82 12.77 12.11 10.62
CA GLU A 82 12.72 11.08 9.57
C GLU A 82 13.67 9.89 9.89
N GLU A 83 14.13 9.76 11.14
CA GLU A 83 15.08 8.74 11.59
C GLU A 83 14.40 7.42 12.01
N GLU A 84 13.07 7.38 12.23
CA GLU A 84 12.40 6.14 12.66
C GLU A 84 11.91 5.23 11.51
N GLU A 85 11.89 5.71 10.27
CA GLU A 85 11.71 4.87 9.07
C GLU A 85 13.04 4.51 8.38
N ASN A 86 14.15 5.13 8.77
CA ASN A 86 15.50 4.88 8.23
C ASN A 86 16.38 3.97 9.13
N GLU A 87 15.86 3.39 10.21
CA GLU A 87 16.72 2.71 11.20
C GLU A 87 17.20 1.29 10.80
N PHE A 88 17.07 0.88 9.53
CA PHE A 88 17.61 -0.41 9.08
C PHE A 88 18.24 -0.34 7.69
N ASP A 89 18.91 0.77 7.39
CA ASP A 89 19.75 0.83 6.21
C ASP A 89 20.84 -0.26 6.23
N ASP A 90 20.89 -1.03 5.15
CA ASP A 90 21.82 -2.13 4.91
C ASP A 90 23.27 -1.66 4.64
N ASP A 91 23.55 -0.37 4.82
CA ASP A 91 24.78 0.35 4.51
C ASP A 91 25.09 1.25 5.71
N ASP A 92 26.11 1.02 6.52
CA ASP A 92 27.49 1.39 6.22
C ASP A 92 28.46 0.54 7.03
N ILE A 93 28.56 -0.76 6.72
CA ILE A 93 29.72 -1.50 7.20
C ILE A 93 30.86 -1.21 6.24
N ASN A 94 31.59 -0.16 6.55
CA ASN A 94 32.85 0.10 5.90
C ASN A 94 33.85 -1.00 6.30
N PHE A 95 33.90 -2.07 5.52
CA PHE A 95 34.80 -3.20 5.77
C PHE A 95 36.28 -2.77 5.78
N ASP A 96 36.62 -1.62 5.19
CA ASP A 96 37.98 -1.07 5.21
C ASP A 96 38.38 -0.55 6.60
N GLU A 97 37.41 -0.23 7.46
CA GLU A 97 37.63 0.18 8.85
C GLU A 97 37.82 -1.00 9.81
N ILE A 98 37.38 -2.20 9.42
CA ILE A 98 37.49 -3.40 10.23
C ILE A 98 38.88 -4.03 10.00
N PRO A 99 39.76 -4.10 11.03
CA PRO A 99 41.13 -4.59 10.87
C PRO A 99 41.25 -6.01 10.29
N ALA A 100 40.23 -6.85 10.49
CA ALA A 100 40.18 -8.22 9.97
C ALA A 100 40.01 -8.29 8.44
N TYR A 101 39.43 -7.26 7.82
CA TYR A 101 39.07 -7.25 6.40
C TYR A 101 39.87 -6.24 5.57
N LYS A 102 40.60 -5.35 6.23
CA LYS A 102 41.41 -4.28 5.62
C LYS A 102 42.40 -4.72 4.52
N ASN A 103 42.85 -5.98 4.54
CA ASN A 103 43.82 -6.52 3.58
C ASN A 103 43.18 -7.37 2.47
N LEU A 104 41.84 -7.38 2.37
CA LEU A 104 41.10 -8.09 1.32
C LEU A 104 40.91 -7.20 0.08
N PRO A 105 40.74 -7.79 -1.10
CA PRO A 105 40.43 -7.04 -2.33
C PRO A 105 39.13 -6.24 -2.22
N PRO A 106 38.91 -5.21 -3.08
CA PRO A 106 37.65 -4.47 -3.10
C PRO A 106 36.46 -5.39 -3.38
N LEU A 107 35.32 -5.10 -2.75
CA LEU A 107 34.08 -5.85 -2.96
C LEU A 107 33.43 -5.47 -4.28
N ASP A 108 32.82 -6.45 -4.94
CA ASP A 108 32.00 -6.19 -6.12
C ASP A 108 30.74 -5.37 -5.71
N PRO A 109 30.46 -4.24 -6.38
CA PRO A 109 29.30 -3.40 -6.07
C PRO A 109 27.96 -4.14 -6.30
N LEU A 110 27.88 -5.02 -7.29
CA LEU A 110 26.65 -5.76 -7.65
C LEU A 110 26.54 -7.11 -6.92
N ARG A 111 27.40 -7.38 -5.93
CA ARG A 111 27.40 -8.65 -5.18
C ARG A 111 26.08 -8.92 -4.45
N LYS A 112 25.45 -7.88 -3.88
CA LYS A 112 24.17 -7.99 -3.16
C LYS A 112 23.07 -8.41 -4.14
N VAL A 113 23.01 -7.77 -5.32
CA VAL A 113 22.10 -8.12 -6.41
C VAL A 113 22.29 -9.58 -6.85
N ARG A 114 23.51 -10.02 -7.16
CA ARG A 114 23.75 -11.41 -7.60
C ARG A 114 23.42 -12.44 -6.53
N ARG A 115 23.63 -12.10 -5.25
CA ARG A 115 23.25 -12.97 -4.12
C ARG A 115 21.74 -13.14 -4.04
N GLU A 116 20.97 -12.06 -4.15
CA GLU A 116 19.51 -12.13 -4.16
C GLU A 116 18.97 -12.86 -5.39
N LEU A 117 19.57 -12.67 -6.57
CA LEU A 117 19.22 -13.45 -7.78
C LEU A 117 19.51 -14.94 -7.62
N LEU A 118 20.66 -15.31 -7.04
CA LEU A 118 20.98 -16.72 -6.75
C LEU A 118 19.97 -17.33 -5.77
N ARG A 119 19.58 -16.58 -4.72
CA ARG A 119 18.51 -16.98 -3.79
C ARG A 119 17.18 -17.14 -4.52
N ALA A 120 16.81 -16.20 -5.39
CA ALA A 120 15.58 -16.26 -6.18
C ALA A 120 15.55 -17.50 -7.09
N ILE A 121 16.64 -17.82 -7.79
CA ILE A 121 16.77 -19.05 -8.59
C ILE A 121 16.55 -20.29 -7.73
N ASN A 122 17.22 -20.39 -6.58
CA ASN A 122 17.12 -21.55 -5.71
C ASN A 122 15.74 -21.67 -5.06
N ASN A 123 15.12 -20.56 -4.66
CA ASN A 123 13.74 -20.55 -4.17
C ASN A 123 12.77 -21.04 -5.24
N THR A 124 12.86 -20.52 -6.48
CA THR A 124 12.05 -21.02 -7.60
C THR A 124 12.25 -22.52 -7.80
N ARG A 125 13.49 -23.02 -7.73
CA ARG A 125 13.77 -24.46 -7.86
C ARG A 125 13.24 -25.30 -6.71
N GLN A 126 13.16 -24.76 -5.49
CA GLN A 126 12.60 -25.45 -4.32
C GLN A 126 11.08 -25.48 -4.32
N GLU A 127 10.44 -24.39 -4.76
CA GLU A 127 8.98 -24.26 -4.82
C GLU A 127 8.38 -25.04 -5.98
N ASP A 128 8.97 -24.89 -7.18
CA ASP A 128 8.43 -25.44 -8.42
C ASP A 128 9.07 -26.79 -8.83
N GLY A 129 10.27 -27.08 -8.34
CA GLY A 129 11.04 -28.27 -8.68
C GLY A 129 10.97 -29.34 -7.59
N VAL A 130 10.48 -30.53 -7.93
CA VAL A 130 10.42 -31.64 -6.97
C VAL A 130 11.81 -32.23 -6.74
N GLY A 131 12.41 -31.91 -5.59
CA GLY A 131 13.67 -32.53 -5.12
C GLY A 131 14.92 -32.09 -5.90
N LEU A 132 14.90 -30.91 -6.51
CA LEU A 132 16.07 -30.35 -7.19
C LEU A 132 17.11 -29.86 -6.18
N GLU A 133 18.39 -30.14 -6.45
CA GLU A 133 19.50 -29.56 -5.66
C GLU A 133 19.64 -28.05 -5.93
N GLU A 134 20.14 -27.34 -4.91
CA GLU A 134 20.53 -25.94 -5.02
C GLU A 134 21.66 -25.75 -6.03
N ILE A 135 21.49 -24.75 -6.88
CA ILE A 135 22.49 -24.31 -7.85
C ILE A 135 23.48 -23.40 -7.13
N THR A 136 24.73 -23.46 -7.58
CA THR A 136 25.82 -22.64 -7.05
C THR A 136 26.35 -21.66 -8.08
N LEU A 137 26.90 -20.54 -7.61
CA LEU A 137 27.44 -19.51 -8.49
C LEU A 137 28.77 -19.95 -9.11
N ASP A 138 28.88 -19.79 -10.43
CA ASP A 138 30.11 -20.02 -11.16
C ASP A 138 30.83 -18.70 -11.42
N LEU A 139 31.85 -18.40 -10.61
CA LEU A 139 32.51 -17.10 -10.57
C LEU A 139 33.15 -16.69 -11.91
N LEU A 140 33.85 -17.61 -12.59
CA LEU A 140 34.48 -17.30 -13.88
C LEU A 140 33.46 -17.03 -14.99
N THR A 141 32.38 -17.80 -15.00
CA THR A 141 31.30 -17.58 -15.95
C THR A 141 30.56 -16.28 -15.63
N THR A 142 30.38 -15.95 -14.36
CA THR A 142 29.82 -14.67 -13.90
C THR A 142 30.66 -13.48 -14.39
N GLU A 143 31.99 -13.55 -14.28
CA GLU A 143 32.89 -12.52 -14.83
C GLU A 143 32.72 -12.38 -16.35
N SER A 144 32.67 -13.50 -17.07
CA SER A 144 32.48 -13.52 -18.53
C SER A 144 31.13 -12.93 -18.93
N LEU A 145 30.06 -13.25 -18.19
CA LEU A 145 28.74 -12.69 -18.41
C LEU A 145 28.66 -11.21 -18.09
N GLN A 146 29.44 -10.73 -17.12
CA GLN A 146 29.52 -9.30 -16.82
C GLN A 146 30.13 -8.49 -17.98
N GLU A 147 30.98 -9.11 -18.79
CA GLU A 147 31.46 -8.50 -20.04
C GLU A 147 30.43 -8.61 -21.15
N TYR A 148 29.73 -9.74 -21.25
CA TYR A 148 28.67 -9.93 -22.23
C TYR A 148 27.48 -8.99 -22.00
N THR A 149 27.10 -8.68 -20.75
CA THR A 149 26.02 -7.73 -20.47
C THR A 149 26.36 -6.33 -20.97
N LYS A 150 27.62 -5.92 -20.95
CA LYS A 150 28.07 -4.65 -21.56
C LYS A 150 27.88 -4.65 -23.08
N TYR A 151 28.10 -5.79 -23.73
CA TYR A 151 27.82 -5.96 -25.15
C TYR A 151 26.32 -5.87 -25.45
N VAL A 152 25.48 -6.61 -24.72
CA VAL A 152 24.00 -6.63 -24.91
C VAL A 152 23.34 -5.28 -24.62
N LEU A 153 23.97 -4.43 -23.80
CA LEU A 153 23.49 -3.06 -23.59
C LEU A 153 23.57 -2.20 -24.85
N GLU A 154 24.49 -2.49 -25.77
CA GLU A 154 24.76 -1.69 -26.96
C GLU A 154 24.30 -2.40 -28.26
N GLU A 155 24.38 -3.72 -28.29
CA GLU A 155 24.10 -4.58 -29.45
C GLU A 155 22.97 -5.58 -29.16
N GLU A 156 22.49 -6.30 -30.19
CA GLU A 156 21.52 -7.39 -30.03
C GLU A 156 22.17 -8.66 -29.45
N GLU A 157 21.34 -9.50 -28.80
CA GLU A 157 21.80 -10.75 -28.21
C GLU A 157 22.32 -11.73 -29.27
N ASP A 158 23.52 -12.26 -29.03
CA ASP A 158 24.17 -13.21 -29.95
C ASP A 158 24.83 -14.35 -29.16
N SER A 159 24.36 -15.58 -29.43
CA SER A 159 24.85 -16.80 -28.78
C SER A 159 26.30 -17.12 -29.13
N ASP A 160 26.76 -16.81 -30.35
CA ASP A 160 28.13 -17.10 -30.79
C ASP A 160 29.12 -16.16 -30.09
N VAL A 161 28.73 -14.90 -29.90
CA VAL A 161 29.50 -13.90 -29.14
C VAL A 161 29.59 -14.31 -27.67
N LEU A 162 28.49 -14.78 -27.08
CA LEU A 162 28.47 -15.27 -25.71
C LEU A 162 29.43 -16.47 -25.52
N GLU A 163 29.37 -17.47 -26.40
CA GLU A 163 30.28 -18.62 -26.35
C GLU A 163 31.74 -18.19 -26.47
N LYS A 164 32.02 -17.22 -27.36
CA LYS A 164 33.35 -16.65 -27.51
C LYS A 164 33.83 -15.96 -26.24
N ILE A 165 33.01 -15.10 -25.61
CA ILE A 165 33.37 -14.38 -24.38
C ILE A 165 33.61 -15.35 -23.22
N ILE A 166 32.76 -16.36 -23.04
CA ILE A 166 32.96 -17.40 -22.01
C ILE A 166 34.28 -18.17 -22.26
N SER A 167 34.60 -18.46 -23.53
CA SER A 167 35.85 -19.15 -23.89
C SER A 167 37.11 -18.28 -23.65
N GLU A 168 37.01 -16.97 -23.91
CA GLU A 168 38.07 -15.99 -23.65
C GLU A 168 38.29 -15.82 -22.14
N GLY A 169 37.20 -15.69 -21.38
CA GLY A 169 37.14 -15.66 -19.92
C GLY A 169 37.45 -16.99 -19.23
N LYS A 170 37.86 -18.01 -19.99
CA LYS A 170 38.37 -19.30 -19.48
C LYS A 170 37.33 -20.13 -18.72
N GLY A 171 36.03 -19.90 -18.96
CA GLY A 171 34.95 -20.73 -18.45
C GLY A 171 35.08 -22.19 -18.92
N VAL A 172 34.72 -23.13 -18.05
CA VAL A 172 34.81 -24.57 -18.32
C VAL A 172 33.43 -25.19 -18.25
N GLY A 173 33.03 -25.87 -19.32
CA GLY A 173 31.77 -26.60 -19.40
C GLY A 173 31.00 -26.31 -20.69
N LYS A 174 29.80 -26.89 -20.78
CA LYS A 174 28.79 -26.49 -21.75
C LYS A 174 27.77 -25.61 -21.04
N PHE A 175 27.36 -24.54 -21.69
CA PHE A 175 26.49 -23.53 -21.12
C PHE A 175 25.19 -23.42 -21.90
N SER A 176 24.09 -23.26 -21.18
CA SER A 176 22.79 -22.93 -21.73
C SER A 176 22.36 -21.60 -21.11
N SER A 177 22.12 -20.59 -21.93
CA SER A 177 21.88 -19.23 -21.44
C SER A 177 20.45 -18.73 -21.65
N CYS A 178 20.06 -17.75 -20.85
CA CYS A 178 18.89 -16.93 -21.09
C CYS A 178 19.17 -15.47 -20.70
N THR A 179 18.55 -14.55 -21.42
CA THR A 179 18.70 -13.11 -21.21
C THR A 179 17.33 -12.47 -21.02
N ALA A 180 17.25 -11.52 -20.11
CA ALA A 180 16.14 -10.60 -19.99
C ALA A 180 16.66 -9.17 -20.12
N ILE A 181 15.94 -8.39 -20.94
CA ILE A 181 16.19 -6.97 -21.14
C ILE A 181 14.92 -6.26 -20.68
N THR A 182 15.05 -5.46 -19.64
CA THR A 182 13.95 -4.67 -19.06
C THR A 182 14.36 -3.21 -18.97
N PHE A 183 13.41 -2.36 -18.56
CA PHE A 183 13.65 -0.93 -18.39
C PHE A 183 13.40 -0.52 -16.94
N LEU A 184 14.28 0.33 -16.41
CA LEU A 184 14.08 1.00 -15.12
C LEU A 184 13.07 2.13 -15.28
N GLU A 185 12.31 2.40 -14.22
CA GLU A 185 11.36 3.51 -14.18
C GLU A 185 12.09 4.86 -14.02
N GLU A 186 13.18 4.86 -13.26
CA GLU A 186 14.02 6.03 -12.99
C GLU A 186 15.51 5.68 -13.11
N GLU A 187 16.33 6.66 -13.50
CA GLU A 187 17.78 6.51 -13.50
C GLU A 187 18.29 6.50 -12.05
N THR A 188 18.91 5.39 -11.64
CA THR A 188 19.49 5.27 -10.30
C THR A 188 20.95 4.80 -10.38
N THR A 189 21.80 5.44 -9.59
CA THR A 189 23.21 5.04 -9.43
C THR A 189 23.41 4.08 -8.26
N ASP A 190 22.42 3.98 -7.36
CA ASP A 190 22.53 3.22 -6.14
C ASP A 190 22.17 1.75 -6.36
N THR A 191 23.13 0.87 -6.05
CA THR A 191 22.97 -0.57 -6.25
C THR A 191 21.84 -1.21 -5.46
N LYS A 192 21.32 -0.54 -4.42
CA LYS A 192 20.15 -1.00 -3.63
C LYS A 192 18.89 -0.98 -4.47
N HIS A 193 18.63 0.13 -5.16
CA HIS A 193 17.45 0.33 -6.00
C HIS A 193 17.49 -0.55 -7.26
N LEU A 194 18.60 -1.24 -7.52
CA LEU A 194 18.70 -2.21 -8.60
C LEU A 194 18.24 -3.62 -8.20
N ILE A 195 18.18 -3.97 -6.90
CA ILE A 195 17.83 -5.34 -6.47
C ILE A 195 16.43 -5.73 -6.97
N GLU A 196 15.42 -4.92 -6.66
CA GLU A 196 14.02 -5.19 -7.03
C GLU A 196 13.84 -5.31 -8.55
N PRO A 197 14.30 -4.34 -9.39
CA PRO A 197 14.23 -4.48 -10.84
C PRO A 197 14.90 -5.74 -11.40
N PHE A 198 16.02 -6.18 -10.82
CA PHE A 198 16.68 -7.42 -11.23
C PHE A 198 15.89 -8.66 -10.81
N VAL A 199 15.25 -8.66 -9.63
CA VAL A 199 14.39 -9.76 -9.17
C VAL A 199 13.12 -9.85 -10.03
N ASP A 200 12.56 -8.72 -10.46
CA ASP A 200 11.44 -8.70 -11.40
C ASP A 200 11.84 -9.23 -12.77
N ALA A 201 13.03 -8.84 -13.27
CA ALA A 201 13.59 -9.41 -14.49
C ALA A 201 13.83 -10.93 -14.39
N HIS A 202 14.22 -11.43 -13.21
CA HIS A 202 14.26 -12.87 -12.93
C HIS A 202 12.87 -13.51 -13.02
N GLY A 203 11.84 -12.87 -12.47
CA GLY A 203 10.44 -13.33 -12.60
C GLY A 203 10.04 -13.54 -14.07
N LEU A 204 10.36 -12.59 -14.95
CA LEU A 204 10.13 -12.72 -16.39
C LEU A 204 10.91 -13.90 -17.01
N LEU A 205 12.16 -14.13 -16.59
CA LEU A 205 12.94 -15.29 -17.05
C LEU A 205 12.35 -16.61 -16.58
N VAL A 206 11.78 -16.66 -15.38
CA VAL A 206 11.08 -17.84 -14.86
C VAL A 206 9.86 -18.16 -15.71
N GLU A 207 9.09 -17.16 -16.14
CA GLU A 207 7.95 -17.38 -17.03
C GLU A 207 8.37 -17.82 -18.44
N LEU A 208 9.37 -17.17 -19.03
CA LEU A 208 9.77 -17.38 -20.43
C LEU A 208 10.69 -18.59 -20.64
N LYS A 209 11.54 -18.91 -19.66
CA LYS A 209 12.62 -19.91 -19.76
C LYS A 209 12.61 -20.89 -18.58
N ARG A 210 11.41 -21.19 -18.04
CA ARG A 210 11.18 -22.12 -16.92
C ARG A 210 11.91 -23.45 -17.05
N SER A 211 11.88 -24.07 -18.23
CA SER A 211 12.48 -25.38 -18.47
C SER A 211 14.00 -25.38 -18.31
N LEU A 212 14.66 -24.25 -18.54
CA LEU A 212 16.10 -24.11 -18.40
C LEU A 212 16.49 -23.95 -16.91
N ILE A 213 15.72 -23.15 -16.16
CA ILE A 213 15.97 -22.91 -14.73
C ILE A 213 15.67 -24.17 -13.90
N LEU A 214 14.67 -24.95 -14.27
CA LEU A 214 14.26 -26.18 -13.57
C LEU A 214 14.93 -27.46 -14.11
N ASP A 215 15.95 -27.35 -14.97
CA ASP A 215 16.68 -28.52 -15.46
C ASP A 215 17.37 -29.26 -14.29
N PRO A 216 17.08 -30.56 -14.06
CA PRO A 216 17.72 -31.35 -13.01
C PRO A 216 19.22 -31.55 -13.21
N GLY A 217 19.71 -31.47 -14.45
CA GLY A 217 21.14 -31.61 -14.76
C GLY A 217 21.97 -30.39 -14.39
N VAL A 218 21.34 -29.22 -14.26
CA VAL A 218 22.05 -27.97 -13.97
C VAL A 218 22.36 -27.86 -12.47
N ASN A 219 23.61 -27.51 -12.15
CA ASN A 219 24.07 -27.32 -10.78
C ASN A 219 24.97 -26.08 -10.58
N HIS A 220 25.33 -25.39 -11.66
CA HIS A 220 26.06 -24.14 -11.63
C HIS A 220 25.39 -23.08 -12.50
N VAL A 221 25.44 -21.82 -12.08
CA VAL A 221 24.95 -20.66 -12.83
C VAL A 221 25.97 -19.53 -12.83
N GLY A 222 26.24 -18.95 -13.98
CA GLY A 222 26.83 -17.62 -14.09
C GLY A 222 25.74 -16.56 -14.13
N ILE A 223 25.94 -15.44 -13.43
CA ILE A 223 24.97 -14.32 -13.39
C ILE A 223 25.62 -13.03 -13.87
N GLY A 224 25.24 -12.57 -15.07
CA GLY A 224 25.61 -11.26 -15.61
C GLY A 224 24.53 -10.23 -15.33
N VAL A 225 24.90 -9.09 -14.78
CA VAL A 225 23.98 -7.98 -14.48
C VAL A 225 24.55 -6.67 -14.96
N ALA A 226 23.79 -5.88 -15.71
CA ALA A 226 24.19 -4.52 -16.05
C ALA A 226 22.98 -3.61 -16.14
N ALA A 227 23.17 -2.35 -15.75
CA ALA A 227 22.23 -1.27 -15.93
C ALA A 227 22.98 -0.09 -16.54
N LYS A 228 22.40 0.53 -17.57
CA LYS A 228 22.92 1.75 -18.20
C LYS A 228 21.72 2.59 -18.64
N ASP A 229 21.71 3.85 -18.23
CA ASP A 229 20.58 4.76 -18.40
C ASP A 229 19.31 4.10 -17.81
N LEU A 230 18.26 3.91 -18.61
CA LEU A 230 17.04 3.20 -18.22
C LEU A 230 17.04 1.73 -18.63
N ARG A 231 18.10 1.18 -19.23
CA ARG A 231 18.12 -0.19 -19.74
C ARG A 231 18.78 -1.13 -18.73
N LEU A 232 18.07 -2.19 -18.36
CA LEU A 232 18.55 -3.26 -17.47
C LEU A 232 18.71 -4.56 -18.27
N VAL A 233 19.83 -5.24 -18.05
CA VAL A 233 20.18 -6.50 -18.72
C VAL A 233 20.58 -7.53 -17.68
N LEU A 234 19.84 -8.64 -17.65
CA LEU A 234 20.11 -9.81 -16.83
C LEU A 234 20.40 -11.01 -17.74
N VAL A 235 21.55 -11.66 -17.54
CA VAL A 235 21.93 -12.86 -18.29
C VAL A 235 22.26 -13.98 -17.32
N TYR A 236 21.64 -15.14 -17.51
CA TYR A 236 22.04 -16.38 -16.85
C TYR A 236 22.74 -17.30 -17.84
N ALA A 237 23.77 -18.00 -17.37
CA ALA A 237 24.36 -19.13 -18.08
C ALA A 237 24.45 -20.33 -17.16
N PHE A 238 23.64 -21.34 -17.43
CA PHE A 238 23.54 -22.57 -16.66
C PHE A 238 24.51 -23.62 -17.16
N SER A 239 25.15 -24.34 -16.26
CA SER A 239 26.06 -25.43 -16.60
C SER A 239 25.93 -26.62 -15.65
N HIS A 240 26.31 -27.79 -16.17
CA HIS A 240 26.39 -29.02 -15.42
C HIS A 240 27.86 -29.40 -15.19
N LYS A 241 28.33 -29.28 -13.95
CA LYS A 241 29.70 -29.62 -13.56
C LYS A 241 29.74 -30.82 -12.64
N GLY A 242 30.79 -31.63 -12.74
CA GLY A 242 30.97 -32.81 -11.91
C GLY A 242 31.44 -32.52 -10.48
N VAL A 243 31.90 -31.29 -10.22
CA VAL A 243 32.52 -30.87 -8.95
C VAL A 243 32.04 -29.46 -8.61
N GLN A 244 31.82 -29.21 -7.32
CA GLN A 244 31.58 -27.89 -6.74
C GLN A 244 32.68 -27.59 -5.71
N ILE A 245 33.35 -26.44 -5.84
CA ILE A 245 34.27 -25.95 -4.80
C ILE A 245 33.44 -25.19 -3.76
N THR A 246 33.57 -25.56 -2.49
CA THR A 246 32.82 -24.94 -1.39
C THR A 246 33.68 -24.00 -0.56
N GLU A 247 34.98 -24.27 -0.45
CA GLU A 247 35.89 -23.43 0.35
C GLU A 247 37.29 -23.38 -0.28
N ILE A 248 37.87 -22.20 -0.33
CA ILE A 248 39.30 -21.97 -0.57
C ILE A 248 39.80 -21.05 0.54
N ASN A 249 40.76 -21.52 1.32
CA ASN A 249 41.23 -20.77 2.48
C ASN A 249 42.75 -20.94 2.70
N LYS A 250 43.36 -20.02 3.44
CA LYS A 250 44.77 -20.08 3.82
C LYS A 250 44.88 -20.51 5.28
N LYS A 251 45.54 -21.65 5.53
CA LYS A 251 45.86 -22.17 6.87
C LYS A 251 47.37 -22.13 7.12
N ASP A 252 47.81 -22.33 8.36
CA ASP A 252 49.24 -22.28 8.74
C ASP A 252 50.12 -23.26 7.95
N SER A 253 49.56 -24.34 7.42
CA SER A 253 50.23 -25.39 6.64
C SER A 253 50.20 -25.19 5.12
N GLY A 254 49.49 -24.18 4.58
CA GLY A 254 49.37 -23.94 3.14
C GLY A 254 47.97 -23.48 2.71
N ILE A 255 47.66 -23.72 1.43
CA ILE A 255 46.33 -23.47 0.85
C ILE A 255 45.47 -24.71 1.03
N TYR A 256 44.23 -24.49 1.43
CA TYR A 256 43.21 -25.49 1.68
C TYR A 256 42.06 -25.30 0.69
N VAL A 257 41.72 -26.35 -0.05
CA VAL A 257 40.58 -26.37 -0.99
C VAL A 257 39.65 -27.50 -0.60
N ARG A 258 38.38 -27.18 -0.39
CA ARG A 258 37.30 -28.11 -0.04
C ARG A 258 36.22 -28.06 -1.12
N GLY A 259 35.62 -29.20 -1.42
CA GLY A 259 34.49 -29.24 -2.33
C GLY A 259 33.70 -30.54 -2.27
N LEU A 260 32.63 -30.57 -3.05
CA LEU A 260 31.70 -31.69 -3.16
C LEU A 260 31.70 -32.24 -4.59
N MET A 261 31.64 -33.55 -4.72
CA MET A 261 31.39 -34.21 -5.99
C MET A 261 29.89 -34.17 -6.26
N LYS A 262 29.51 -33.75 -7.48
CA LYS A 262 28.12 -33.75 -7.94
C LYS A 262 27.76 -35.03 -8.70
N ARG A 263 28.74 -35.89 -8.96
CA ARG A 263 28.57 -37.19 -9.63
C ARG A 263 29.35 -38.27 -8.88
N ALA A 264 28.65 -39.30 -8.41
CA ALA A 264 29.24 -40.37 -7.60
C ALA A 264 30.23 -41.29 -8.35
N ASN A 265 30.22 -41.27 -9.69
CA ASN A 265 31.03 -42.16 -10.53
C ASN A 265 32.42 -41.61 -10.88
N ILE A 266 32.73 -40.38 -10.49
CA ILE A 266 34.01 -39.71 -10.71
C ILE A 266 34.65 -39.34 -9.36
N GLY A 267 35.96 -39.20 -9.33
CA GLY A 267 36.72 -38.72 -8.18
C GLY A 267 37.78 -37.70 -8.61
N VAL A 268 38.13 -36.77 -7.72
CA VAL A 268 39.20 -35.80 -7.99
C VAL A 268 40.55 -36.53 -8.05
N TYR A 269 41.27 -36.38 -9.15
CA TYR A 269 42.55 -37.02 -9.33
C TYR A 269 43.72 -36.05 -9.16
N ALA A 270 43.58 -34.82 -9.65
CA ALA A 270 44.63 -33.83 -9.54
C ALA A 270 44.05 -32.43 -9.43
N LEU A 271 44.78 -31.57 -8.72
CA LEU A 271 44.55 -30.13 -8.73
C LEU A 271 45.79 -29.46 -9.33
N ARG A 272 45.58 -28.59 -10.31
CA ARG A 272 46.65 -27.80 -10.92
C ARG A 272 46.44 -26.32 -10.63
N VAL A 273 47.48 -25.64 -10.20
CA VAL A 273 47.50 -24.18 -10.08
C VAL A 273 48.22 -23.61 -11.30
N VAL A 274 47.53 -22.78 -12.07
CA VAL A 274 48.07 -22.14 -13.27
C VAL A 274 48.02 -20.63 -13.15
N ASP A 275 48.95 -19.94 -13.80
CA ASP A 275 48.92 -18.48 -13.92
C ASP A 275 47.71 -18.01 -14.74
N ALA A 276 47.01 -16.98 -14.28
CA ALA A 276 45.77 -16.54 -14.93
C ALA A 276 46.00 -15.93 -16.32
N GLN A 277 47.17 -15.33 -16.58
CA GLN A 277 47.44 -14.64 -17.85
C GLN A 277 47.91 -15.60 -18.94
N ASN A 278 48.77 -16.56 -18.59
CA ASN A 278 49.45 -17.40 -19.58
C ASN A 278 49.19 -18.91 -19.41
N LEU A 279 48.39 -19.31 -18.41
CA LEU A 279 48.04 -20.69 -18.09
C LEU A 279 49.26 -21.60 -17.84
N LYS A 280 50.42 -21.03 -17.49
CA LYS A 280 51.59 -21.82 -17.12
C LYS A 280 51.38 -22.44 -15.74
N GLU A 281 51.71 -23.73 -15.65
CA GLU A 281 51.67 -24.48 -14.40
C GLU A 281 52.64 -23.90 -13.38
N LYS A 282 52.11 -23.55 -12.19
CA LYS A 282 52.87 -23.11 -11.03
C LYS A 282 52.95 -24.19 -9.94
N ALA A 283 51.89 -24.97 -9.77
CA ALA A 283 51.88 -26.11 -8.86
C ALA A 283 50.94 -27.20 -9.36
N ILE A 284 51.23 -28.45 -8.99
CA ILE A 284 50.37 -29.60 -9.25
C ILE A 284 50.31 -30.46 -8.00
N VAL A 285 49.11 -30.89 -7.66
CA VAL A 285 48.79 -31.67 -6.47
C VAL A 285 48.36 -33.05 -6.91
N SER A 286 49.04 -34.07 -6.38
CA SER A 286 48.77 -35.49 -6.63
C SER A 286 47.70 -36.04 -5.69
N PRO A 287 47.10 -37.20 -6.01
CA PRO A 287 46.14 -37.87 -5.14
C PRO A 287 46.64 -38.09 -3.69
N SER A 288 47.96 -38.17 -3.49
CA SER A 288 48.58 -38.34 -2.18
C SER A 288 48.30 -37.19 -1.20
N GLN A 289 47.95 -36.00 -1.70
CA GLN A 289 47.65 -34.79 -0.92
C GLN A 289 46.15 -34.45 -0.91
N ILE A 290 45.33 -35.39 -1.40
CA ILE A 290 43.89 -35.27 -1.49
C ILE A 290 43.28 -36.27 -0.50
N GLU A 291 42.41 -35.78 0.36
CA GLU A 291 41.54 -36.57 1.21
C GLU A 291 40.16 -36.63 0.58
N PHE A 292 39.57 -37.81 0.46
CA PHE A 292 38.25 -38.01 -0.13
C PHE A 292 37.36 -38.83 0.79
N ASP A 293 36.25 -38.24 1.22
CA ASP A 293 35.20 -38.91 1.98
C ASP A 293 34.11 -39.41 1.03
N VAL A 294 34.04 -40.72 0.88
CA VAL A 294 33.08 -41.40 0.01
C VAL A 294 31.63 -41.25 0.51
N SER A 295 31.41 -41.14 1.82
CA SER A 295 30.07 -41.05 2.40
C SER A 295 29.42 -39.70 2.13
N ASN A 296 30.20 -38.62 2.24
CA ASN A 296 29.72 -37.25 2.01
C ASN A 296 30.02 -36.74 0.59
N GLN A 297 30.66 -37.55 -0.24
CA GLN A 297 31.17 -37.16 -1.56
C GLN A 297 32.04 -35.90 -1.50
N GLU A 298 32.78 -35.74 -0.41
CA GLU A 298 33.53 -34.53 -0.10
C GLU A 298 35.02 -34.76 -0.35
N PHE A 299 35.69 -33.80 -0.96
CA PHE A 299 37.15 -33.82 -1.13
C PHE A 299 37.78 -32.62 -0.45
N THR A 300 38.97 -32.85 0.10
CA THR A 300 39.80 -31.85 0.74
C THR A 300 41.21 -31.96 0.19
N ILE A 301 41.78 -30.83 -0.22
CA ILE A 301 43.11 -30.73 -0.81
C ILE A 301 43.91 -29.73 0.01
N SER A 302 45.07 -30.16 0.50
CA SER A 302 46.00 -29.28 1.19
C SER A 302 47.35 -29.30 0.50
N PHE A 303 47.85 -28.13 0.14
CA PHE A 303 49.14 -28.01 -0.54
C PHE A 303 49.86 -26.73 -0.14
N ASN A 304 51.19 -26.81 -0.09
CA ASN A 304 52.02 -25.65 0.17
C ASN A 304 52.23 -24.87 -1.14
N PHE A 305 51.80 -23.62 -1.16
CA PHE A 305 52.01 -22.70 -2.26
C PHE A 305 52.75 -21.47 -1.74
N PRO A 306 54.09 -21.39 -1.93
CA PRO A 306 54.93 -20.36 -1.30
C PRO A 306 54.55 -18.92 -1.67
N GLU A 307 54.02 -18.71 -2.88
CA GLU A 307 53.53 -17.40 -3.36
C GLU A 307 52.26 -16.95 -2.60
N GLY A 308 51.53 -17.88 -1.99
CA GLY A 308 50.25 -17.62 -1.34
C GLY A 308 49.13 -17.25 -2.31
N ILE A 309 48.01 -16.80 -1.76
CA ILE A 309 46.92 -16.18 -2.53
C ILE A 309 47.34 -14.75 -2.86
N GLN A 310 47.39 -14.40 -4.14
CA GLN A 310 47.80 -13.08 -4.63
C GLN A 310 46.72 -12.50 -5.53
N TYR A 311 46.53 -11.19 -5.43
CA TYR A 311 45.51 -10.45 -6.15
C TYR A 311 46.14 -9.42 -7.09
N ASP A 312 45.48 -9.13 -8.21
CA ASP A 312 45.79 -8.01 -9.08
C ASP A 312 45.20 -6.69 -8.54
N ALA A 313 45.38 -5.60 -9.30
CA ALA A 313 44.90 -4.28 -8.93
C ALA A 313 43.36 -4.17 -8.91
N GLU A 314 42.65 -5.06 -9.60
CA GLU A 314 41.18 -5.14 -9.61
C GLU A 314 40.66 -6.05 -8.49
N GLY A 315 41.55 -6.67 -7.70
CA GLY A 315 41.19 -7.57 -6.63
C GLY A 315 40.93 -9.01 -7.07
N LYS A 316 41.31 -9.39 -8.29
CA LYS A 316 41.16 -10.74 -8.81
C LYS A 316 42.42 -11.57 -8.60
N GLY A 317 42.26 -12.86 -8.33
CA GLY A 317 43.33 -13.81 -8.08
C GLY A 317 44.21 -13.99 -9.31
N LEU A 318 45.53 -13.91 -9.12
CA LEU A 318 46.53 -14.02 -10.18
C LEU A 318 46.70 -15.45 -10.73
N ASN A 319 46.12 -16.45 -10.06
CA ASN A 319 46.23 -17.85 -10.44
C ASN A 319 44.83 -18.49 -10.51
N TYR A 320 44.67 -19.51 -11.35
CA TYR A 320 43.50 -20.37 -11.36
C TYR A 320 43.80 -21.71 -10.69
N VAL A 321 42.79 -22.26 -10.04
CA VAL A 321 42.72 -23.65 -9.59
C VAL A 321 41.94 -24.46 -10.62
N GLU A 322 42.56 -25.49 -11.15
CA GLU A 322 41.97 -26.43 -12.11
C GLU A 322 41.81 -27.81 -11.46
N ILE A 323 40.59 -28.33 -11.47
CA ILE A 323 40.26 -29.64 -10.92
C ILE A 323 40.09 -30.64 -12.05
N TYR A 324 40.91 -31.70 -11.98
CA TYR A 324 40.87 -32.83 -12.89
C TYR A 324 40.29 -34.05 -12.21
N VAL A 325 39.36 -34.73 -12.90
CA VAL A 325 38.70 -35.92 -12.38
C VAL A 325 39.10 -37.17 -13.16
N ARG A 326 38.86 -38.32 -12.53
CA ARG A 326 38.98 -39.64 -13.14
C ARG A 326 37.77 -40.48 -12.75
N GLY A 327 37.33 -41.36 -13.64
CA GLY A 327 36.26 -42.32 -13.35
C GLY A 327 36.67 -43.31 -12.25
N ASN A 328 35.68 -43.84 -11.53
CA ASN A 328 35.82 -44.81 -10.44
C ASN A 328 36.67 -44.27 -9.26
N PRO A 329 36.10 -43.46 -8.35
CA PRO A 329 36.83 -42.84 -7.25
C PRO A 329 37.58 -43.86 -6.37
N ASN A 330 37.03 -45.07 -6.19
CA ASN A 330 37.64 -46.14 -5.40
C ASN A 330 38.99 -46.66 -5.95
N THR A 331 39.32 -46.35 -7.20
CA THR A 331 40.59 -46.74 -7.83
C THR A 331 41.70 -45.71 -7.64
N ILE A 332 41.38 -44.55 -7.07
CA ILE A 332 42.32 -43.45 -6.86
C ILE A 332 43.00 -43.63 -5.48
N PRO A 333 44.34 -43.70 -5.42
CA PRO A 333 45.06 -43.93 -4.16
C PRO A 333 45.20 -42.62 -3.35
N TYR A 334 44.10 -42.15 -2.79
CA TYR A 334 44.07 -40.96 -1.92
C TYR A 334 44.97 -41.13 -0.68
N GLY A 335 45.73 -40.11 -0.31
CA GLY A 335 46.58 -40.11 0.88
C GLY A 335 47.78 -41.07 0.86
N VAL A 336 48.02 -41.79 -0.25
CA VAL A 336 49.16 -42.69 -0.40
C VAL A 336 50.30 -41.98 -1.12
N GLU A 337 51.48 -41.90 -0.49
CA GLU A 337 52.67 -41.31 -1.11
C GLU A 337 53.03 -42.04 -2.41
N SER A 338 53.07 -41.29 -3.52
CA SER A 338 53.46 -41.79 -4.84
C SER A 338 54.55 -40.89 -5.42
N ASN A 339 55.59 -41.50 -6.00
CA ASN A 339 56.68 -40.80 -6.70
C ASN A 339 56.36 -40.56 -8.20
N GLU A 340 55.14 -40.88 -8.64
CA GLU A 340 54.74 -40.74 -10.03
C GLU A 340 54.44 -39.27 -10.36
N LYS A 341 55.06 -38.75 -11.44
CA LYS A 341 54.78 -37.39 -11.93
C LYS A 341 53.39 -37.37 -12.55
N VAL A 342 52.48 -36.62 -11.94
CA VAL A 342 51.12 -36.43 -12.43
C VAL A 342 51.16 -35.71 -13.79
N LYS A 343 50.48 -36.27 -14.78
CA LYS A 343 50.23 -35.61 -16.08
C LYS A 343 48.73 -35.45 -16.27
N VAL A 344 48.30 -34.25 -16.64
CA VAL A 344 46.88 -33.91 -16.76
C VAL A 344 46.33 -34.00 -18.20
N ASP A 345 47.18 -34.25 -19.19
CA ASP A 345 46.83 -34.23 -20.63
C ASP A 345 45.73 -35.22 -21.03
N HIS A 346 45.52 -36.27 -20.23
CA HIS A 346 44.52 -37.32 -20.48
C HIS A 346 43.36 -37.31 -19.47
N LEU A 347 43.31 -36.30 -18.61
CA LEU A 347 42.28 -36.14 -17.59
C LEU A 347 41.24 -35.10 -18.02
N GLU A 348 40.02 -35.29 -17.55
CA GLU A 348 38.94 -34.35 -17.81
C GLU A 348 39.03 -33.16 -16.85
N LEU A 349 39.17 -31.95 -17.38
CA LEU A 349 39.06 -30.70 -16.62
C LEU A 349 37.58 -30.41 -16.37
N VAL A 350 37.18 -30.42 -15.10
CA VAL A 350 35.76 -30.28 -14.72
C VAL A 350 35.45 -28.92 -14.11
N GLN A 351 36.41 -28.30 -13.46
CA GLN A 351 36.21 -26.99 -12.85
C GLN A 351 37.49 -26.16 -12.92
N ARG A 352 37.33 -24.88 -13.24
CA ARG A 352 38.35 -23.85 -13.10
C ARG A 352 37.76 -22.73 -12.25
N MET A 353 38.52 -22.23 -11.29
CA MET A 353 38.12 -21.13 -10.40
C MET A 353 39.34 -20.25 -10.09
N ARG A 354 39.16 -18.96 -9.80
CA ARG A 354 40.26 -18.13 -9.29
C ARG A 354 40.75 -18.65 -7.95
N LEU A 355 42.07 -18.61 -7.75
CA LEU A 355 42.67 -18.91 -6.46
C LEU A 355 42.53 -17.67 -5.58
N GLU A 356 41.43 -17.60 -4.84
CA GLU A 356 41.06 -16.52 -3.92
C GLU A 356 40.41 -17.11 -2.67
N ILE A 357 40.33 -16.35 -1.59
CA ILE A 357 39.57 -16.77 -0.40
C ILE A 357 38.09 -16.87 -0.77
N PHE A 358 37.52 -18.06 -0.61
CA PHE A 358 36.13 -18.36 -0.95
C PHE A 358 35.48 -19.23 0.13
N PRO A 359 34.22 -18.94 0.54
CA PRO A 359 33.48 -17.70 0.29
C PRO A 359 34.18 -16.50 0.97
N ASP A 360 33.98 -15.29 0.44
CA ASP A 360 34.56 -14.09 1.08
C ASP A 360 34.02 -13.98 2.53
N PRO A 361 34.89 -13.85 3.54
CA PRO A 361 34.45 -13.76 4.93
C PRO A 361 33.54 -12.55 5.20
N ARG A 362 33.59 -11.50 4.36
CA ARG A 362 32.67 -10.35 4.43
C ARG A 362 31.26 -10.74 4.01
N HIS A 363 31.09 -11.64 3.03
CA HIS A 363 29.78 -12.17 2.66
C HIS A 363 29.14 -12.96 3.79
N LEU A 364 29.92 -13.79 4.48
CA LEU A 364 29.45 -14.56 5.63
C LEU A 364 28.98 -13.63 6.76
N TYR A 365 29.71 -12.54 7.00
CA TYR A 365 29.32 -11.53 7.97
C TYR A 365 28.00 -10.84 7.61
N GLU A 366 27.85 -10.38 6.36
CA GLU A 366 26.62 -9.75 5.87
C GLU A 366 25.41 -10.70 5.97
N GLU A 367 25.59 -11.97 5.61
CA GLU A 367 24.54 -12.98 5.63
C GLU A 367 24.08 -13.32 7.05
N ALA A 368 25.01 -13.45 8.00
CA ALA A 368 24.68 -13.65 9.41
C ALA A 368 23.86 -12.48 9.96
N LYS A 369 24.29 -11.24 9.70
CA LYS A 369 23.60 -10.03 10.17
C LYS A 369 22.22 -9.86 9.51
N SER A 370 22.11 -10.13 8.21
CA SER A 370 20.84 -10.13 7.48
C SER A 370 19.88 -11.21 8.03
N GLY A 371 20.39 -12.41 8.33
CA GLY A 371 19.63 -13.49 8.95
C GLY A 371 19.10 -13.15 10.33
N GLU A 372 19.92 -12.54 11.19
CA GLU A 372 19.53 -12.06 12.52
C GLU A 372 18.42 -11.00 12.44
N ARG A 373 18.56 -10.04 11.52
CA ARG A 373 17.54 -8.99 11.27
C ARG A 373 16.21 -9.58 10.82
N LYS A 374 16.23 -10.50 9.85
CA LYS A 374 15.02 -11.17 9.35
C LYS A 374 14.35 -11.98 10.46
N ALA A 375 15.12 -12.65 11.31
CA ALA A 375 14.59 -13.39 12.46
C ALA A 375 13.94 -12.45 13.48
N MET A 376 14.55 -11.29 13.76
CA MET A 376 13.99 -10.27 14.65
C MET A 376 12.68 -9.69 14.12
N LEU A 377 12.62 -9.36 12.82
CA LEU A 377 11.39 -8.86 12.18
C LEU A 377 10.28 -9.92 12.19
N GLN A 378 10.59 -11.18 11.88
CA GLN A 378 9.62 -12.27 11.94
C GLN A 378 9.12 -12.52 13.36
N GLN A 379 9.99 -12.37 14.37
CA GLN A 379 9.59 -12.47 15.76
C GLN A 379 8.64 -11.33 16.15
N ARG A 380 8.96 -10.09 15.77
CA ARG A 380 8.10 -8.92 16.01
C ARG A 380 6.73 -9.06 15.32
N GLN A 381 6.71 -9.58 14.09
CA GLN A 381 5.46 -9.88 13.36
C GLN A 381 4.62 -10.93 14.09
N LYS A 382 5.24 -12.04 14.56
CA LYS A 382 4.54 -13.07 15.33
C LYS A 382 4.00 -12.53 16.66
N GLU A 383 4.76 -11.70 17.36
CA GLU A 383 4.33 -11.05 18.60
C GLU A 383 3.13 -10.14 18.36
N TYR A 384 3.16 -9.34 17.28
CA TYR A 384 2.05 -8.51 16.86
C TYR A 384 0.79 -9.32 16.49
N GLU A 385 0.94 -10.42 15.74
CA GLU A 385 -0.16 -11.33 15.41
C GLU A 385 -0.75 -12.00 16.65
N GLU A 386 0.09 -12.41 17.61
CA GLU A 386 -0.37 -12.96 18.88
C GLU A 386 -1.11 -11.94 19.74
N GLU A 387 -0.62 -10.69 19.79
CA GLU A 387 -1.28 -9.59 20.49
C GLU A 387 -2.64 -9.26 19.87
N LYS A 388 -2.71 -9.18 18.54
CA LYS A 388 -3.96 -9.03 17.79
C LYS A 388 -4.95 -10.15 18.13
N ARG A 389 -4.51 -11.42 18.15
CA ARG A 389 -5.36 -12.56 18.54
C ARG A 389 -5.82 -12.50 19.99
N LYS A 390 -5.01 -11.94 20.92
CA LYS A 390 -5.42 -11.73 22.31
C LYS A 390 -6.53 -10.67 22.40
N VAL A 391 -6.38 -9.56 21.70
CA VAL A 391 -7.39 -8.49 21.64
C VAL A 391 -8.70 -9.03 21.06
N GLU A 392 -8.66 -9.74 19.92
CA GLU A 392 -9.84 -10.35 19.31
C GLU A 392 -10.55 -11.35 20.25
N ASN A 393 -9.79 -12.16 21.00
CA ASN A 393 -10.36 -13.08 22.00
C ASN A 393 -11.00 -12.36 23.20
N VAL A 394 -10.40 -11.26 23.67
CA VAL A 394 -10.96 -10.44 24.75
C VAL A 394 -12.27 -9.79 24.29
N GLU A 395 -12.30 -9.22 23.09
CA GLU A 395 -13.53 -8.66 22.50
C GLU A 395 -14.61 -9.73 22.31
N ALA A 396 -14.25 -10.92 21.80
CA ALA A 396 -15.20 -12.03 21.63
C ALA A 396 -15.81 -12.46 22.98
N ASN A 397 -15.00 -12.53 24.04
CA ASN A 397 -15.48 -12.81 25.40
C ASN A 397 -16.40 -11.71 25.93
N GLN A 398 -16.06 -10.43 25.71
CA GLN A 398 -16.92 -9.32 26.10
C GLN A 398 -18.28 -9.39 25.38
N ARG A 399 -18.29 -9.64 24.06
CA ARG A 399 -19.52 -9.84 23.28
C ARG A 399 -20.36 -11.00 23.80
N TYR A 400 -19.72 -12.11 24.21
CA TYR A 400 -20.41 -13.24 24.82
C TYR A 400 -21.07 -12.87 26.16
N ILE A 401 -20.35 -12.16 27.04
CA ILE A 401 -20.87 -11.71 28.34
C ILE A 401 -22.06 -10.76 28.15
N THR A 402 -21.95 -9.79 27.24
CA THR A 402 -23.05 -8.84 26.94
C THR A 402 -24.29 -9.57 26.41
N ARG A 403 -24.11 -10.58 25.55
CA ARG A 403 -25.22 -11.37 25.00
C ARG A 403 -25.91 -12.23 26.06
N GLU A 404 -25.14 -12.79 27.00
CA GLU A 404 -25.69 -13.53 28.16
C GLU A 404 -26.46 -12.60 29.10
N GLN A 405 -25.99 -11.38 29.34
CA GLN A 405 -26.69 -10.37 30.14
C GLN A 405 -28.01 -9.96 29.49
N GLN A 406 -28.02 -9.63 28.20
CA GLN A 406 -29.24 -9.31 27.44
C GLN A 406 -30.25 -10.46 27.47
N ARG A 407 -29.80 -11.72 27.38
CA ARG A 407 -30.69 -12.88 27.48
C ARG A 407 -31.34 -13.00 28.86
N LYS A 408 -30.59 -12.73 29.94
CA LYS A 408 -31.12 -12.75 31.31
C LYS A 408 -32.14 -11.62 31.53
N GLU A 409 -31.85 -10.42 31.05
CA GLU A 409 -32.77 -9.27 31.13
C GLU A 409 -34.08 -9.55 30.39
N LEU A 410 -34.01 -10.11 29.17
CA LEU A 410 -35.20 -10.52 28.43
C LEU A 410 -36.03 -11.58 29.17
N GLN A 411 -35.38 -12.56 29.81
CA GLN A 411 -36.07 -13.56 30.63
C GLN A 411 -36.72 -12.97 31.89
N GLU A 412 -36.11 -11.95 32.51
CA GLU A 412 -36.69 -11.25 33.65
C GLU A 412 -37.89 -10.39 33.23
N LEU A 413 -37.81 -9.70 32.09
CA LEU A 413 -38.93 -8.97 31.50
C LEU A 413 -40.09 -9.91 31.13
N GLU A 414 -39.82 -11.09 30.58
CA GLU A 414 -40.83 -12.11 30.29
C GLU A 414 -41.52 -12.59 31.58
N LYS A 415 -40.75 -12.82 32.66
CA LYS A 415 -41.30 -13.21 33.98
C LYS A 415 -42.18 -12.11 34.57
N LEU A 416 -41.78 -10.84 34.45
CA LEU A 416 -42.56 -9.68 34.89
C LEU A 416 -43.85 -9.53 34.08
N ARG A 417 -43.81 -9.80 32.78
CA ARG A 417 -44.99 -9.79 31.91
C ARG A 417 -45.99 -10.88 32.28
N ILE A 418 -45.52 -12.11 32.53
CA ILE A 418 -46.36 -13.23 32.97
C ILE A 418 -46.96 -12.99 34.37
N ALA A 419 -46.26 -12.24 35.22
CA ALA A 419 -46.78 -11.83 36.52
C ALA A 419 -47.90 -10.77 36.41
N GLN A 420 -47.84 -9.88 35.41
CA GLN A 420 -48.89 -8.89 35.14
C GLN A 420 -50.12 -9.47 34.42
N GLU A 421 -49.98 -10.58 33.68
CA GLU A 421 -51.10 -11.24 32.98
C GLU A 421 -52.02 -12.10 33.89
N ASN A 422 -51.69 -12.27 35.19
CA ASN A 422 -52.40 -13.18 36.11
C ASN A 422 -53.28 -12.52 37.20
N GLU A 423 -53.60 -11.22 37.13
CA GLU A 423 -54.62 -10.59 38.00
C GLU A 423 -55.96 -10.38 37.28
N PRO A 424 -57.12 -10.76 37.86
CA PRO A 424 -58.42 -10.66 37.21
C PRO A 424 -59.02 -9.23 37.34
N PRO A 425 -59.83 -8.77 36.37
CA PRO A 425 -60.22 -7.36 36.26
C PRO A 425 -61.55 -7.05 36.96
N GLN A 426 -61.66 -5.87 37.60
CA GLN A 426 -62.96 -5.28 37.96
C GLN A 426 -63.05 -3.77 37.69
N SER A 427 -63.90 -3.48 36.69
CA SER A 427 -64.93 -2.43 36.55
C SER A 427 -64.65 -0.97 36.94
N ALA A 428 -64.81 -0.12 35.92
CA ALA A 428 -65.06 1.31 36.01
C ALA A 428 -66.39 1.66 36.71
N THR A 429 -66.42 2.77 37.46
CA THR A 429 -67.43 3.83 37.31
C THR A 429 -67.00 5.13 38.00
N SER A 430 -67.26 6.22 37.31
CA SER A 430 -67.12 7.63 37.68
C SER A 430 -68.22 8.10 38.65
N SER A 431 -67.90 9.00 39.59
CA SER A 431 -68.57 10.31 39.81
C SER A 431 -68.37 10.90 41.22
N VAL A 432 -67.76 12.09 41.24
CA VAL A 432 -68.13 13.34 41.94
C VAL A 432 -68.88 13.28 43.30
N ALA A 433 -68.09 13.61 44.33
CA ALA A 433 -68.32 14.58 45.43
C ALA A 433 -69.53 14.50 46.38
N ARG A 434 -69.21 14.40 47.68
CA ARG A 434 -69.75 15.08 48.89
C ARG A 434 -69.33 14.22 50.09
N GLY A 435 -68.76 14.70 51.19
CA GLY A 435 -68.60 16.04 51.74
C GLY A 435 -68.67 15.90 53.26
N SER A 436 -67.71 16.43 54.02
CA SER A 436 -67.88 16.87 55.41
C SER A 436 -66.55 17.37 56.01
N GLN A 437 -66.59 18.62 56.49
CA GLN A 437 -65.75 19.26 57.55
C GLN A 437 -64.26 19.48 57.24
N GLN A 438 -63.86 20.65 56.72
CA GLN A 438 -63.60 21.94 57.43
C GLN A 438 -62.59 21.90 58.58
N LYS A 439 -61.35 22.35 58.26
CA LYS A 439 -60.57 23.44 58.89
C LYS A 439 -59.23 23.53 58.12
N LEU A 440 -58.97 24.49 57.21
CA LEU A 440 -58.54 25.89 57.44
C LEU A 440 -57.55 26.00 58.60
N SER A 441 -56.24 25.97 58.32
CA SER A 441 -55.37 27.09 57.94
C SER A 441 -54.86 27.88 59.14
N GLY A 442 -53.54 27.95 59.28
CA GLY A 442 -52.84 28.85 60.20
C GLY A 442 -51.39 28.99 59.77
N SER A 443 -51.10 30.10 59.12
CA SER A 443 -49.76 30.56 58.78
C SER A 443 -49.12 31.24 60.00
N GLN A 444 -47.79 31.23 60.04
CA GLN A 444 -46.92 32.32 60.54
C GLN A 444 -46.77 32.61 62.05
N VAL A 445 -45.50 32.47 62.50
CA VAL A 445 -44.66 33.28 63.45
C VAL A 445 -45.21 33.52 64.89
N LEU A 446 -44.50 33.51 66.03
CA LEU A 446 -43.12 33.76 66.47
C LEU A 446 -42.85 33.01 67.80
N THR A 447 -41.58 32.73 68.09
CA THR A 447 -41.00 32.45 69.43
C THR A 447 -41.23 33.59 70.44
N PRO A 448 -40.94 33.46 71.76
CA PRO A 448 -41.03 32.33 72.69
C PRO A 448 -41.84 32.70 73.97
N GLU A 449 -42.32 31.74 74.75
CA GLU A 449 -42.53 31.92 76.20
C GLU A 449 -42.60 30.58 76.93
N ALA A 450 -41.95 30.51 78.09
CA ALA A 450 -41.88 29.34 78.96
C ALA A 450 -42.74 29.52 80.21
N LYS A 451 -43.57 28.52 80.54
CA LYS A 451 -43.99 28.07 81.89
C LYS A 451 -44.26 26.57 81.75
N GLY A 452 -43.68 25.66 82.53
CA GLY A 452 -43.72 25.60 83.99
C GLY A 452 -44.83 24.62 84.41
N SER A 453 -44.45 23.39 84.76
CA SER A 453 -45.28 22.38 85.42
C SER A 453 -44.63 22.02 86.77
N VAL A 454 -45.44 22.09 87.82
CA VAL A 454 -45.23 21.54 89.18
C VAL A 454 -46.05 20.23 89.18
N VAL A 455 -45.66 19.05 89.70
CA VAL A 455 -45.33 18.67 91.09
C VAL A 455 -44.85 17.19 91.09
N SER A 456 -43.67 16.92 91.70
CA SER A 456 -43.31 15.86 92.70
C SER A 456 -44.12 14.54 92.77
N SER A 457 -43.53 13.33 92.91
CA SER A 457 -42.55 12.90 93.93
C SER A 457 -41.90 11.50 93.71
N LYS A 458 -40.60 11.42 94.08
CA LYS A 458 -39.87 10.33 94.83
C LYS A 458 -39.42 9.06 94.06
N GLU A 459 -38.17 8.56 94.15
CA GLU A 459 -37.13 8.60 95.22
C GLU A 459 -35.66 8.53 94.72
N LYS A 460 -34.76 9.27 95.43
CA LYS A 460 -33.41 8.94 95.99
C LYS A 460 -32.31 8.29 95.12
N ASN A 461 -31.01 8.52 95.29
CA ASN A 461 -30.14 9.52 95.96
C ASN A 461 -28.67 9.06 95.69
N GLU A 462 -27.71 9.97 95.96
CA GLU A 462 -26.23 9.85 96.05
C GLU A 462 -25.43 10.37 94.83
N ALA A 463 -24.50 11.34 94.93
CA ALA A 463 -24.03 12.18 96.05
C ALA A 463 -23.22 13.44 95.59
N ASP A 464 -23.39 14.56 96.33
CA ASP A 464 -22.46 15.62 96.80
C ASP A 464 -21.53 16.42 95.84
N GLU A 465 -21.25 17.74 96.02
CA GLU A 465 -21.34 18.64 97.20
C GLU A 465 -21.22 20.16 96.84
N ASN A 466 -21.70 21.01 97.78
CA ASN A 466 -21.37 22.42 98.13
C ASN A 466 -21.76 23.62 97.22
N GLU A 467 -22.08 24.82 97.72
CA GLU A 467 -22.67 25.39 98.96
C GLU A 467 -22.81 26.92 98.73
N SER A 468 -23.72 27.59 99.45
CA SER A 468 -23.71 29.03 99.85
C SER A 468 -24.81 29.96 99.32
N GLN A 469 -25.15 30.95 100.17
CA GLN A 469 -26.49 31.50 100.43
C GLN A 469 -26.70 32.98 100.03
N LEU A 470 -27.99 33.40 100.05
CA LEU A 470 -28.59 34.59 100.72
C LEU A 470 -28.93 35.91 99.95
N SER A 471 -30.26 36.18 99.91
CA SER A 471 -31.02 37.42 100.28
C SER A 471 -31.12 38.75 99.48
N LEU A 472 -32.40 39.17 99.35
CA LEU A 472 -33.05 40.50 99.59
C LEU A 472 -33.21 41.61 98.49
N LYS A 473 -34.48 41.79 98.06
CA LYS A 473 -35.32 43.01 97.82
C LYS A 473 -34.76 44.33 97.22
N SER A 474 -35.49 44.84 96.20
CA SER A 474 -36.26 46.13 96.11
C SER A 474 -36.08 47.02 94.85
N GLU A 475 -37.23 47.38 94.25
CA GLU A 475 -37.67 48.66 93.61
C GLU A 475 -36.96 49.35 92.41
N LYS A 476 -37.84 49.77 91.46
CA LYS A 476 -37.94 51.08 90.72
C LYS A 476 -37.34 51.30 89.32
N GLU A 477 -38.23 51.88 88.48
CA GLU A 477 -38.07 53.00 87.52
C GLU A 477 -37.90 52.76 85.99
N ASP A 478 -38.64 53.58 85.23
CA ASP A 478 -38.89 53.69 83.77
C ASP A 478 -37.72 54.31 82.96
N GLU A 479 -37.60 54.02 81.65
CA GLU A 479 -36.82 54.74 80.58
C GLU A 479 -37.27 54.22 79.16
N PRO A 480 -37.10 54.93 78.00
CA PRO A 480 -38.19 55.54 77.23
C PRO A 480 -38.49 54.96 75.81
N GLU A 481 -39.67 55.30 75.26
CA GLU A 481 -40.31 54.77 74.04
C GLU A 481 -39.68 55.16 72.67
N GLU A 482 -38.70 56.08 72.60
CA GLU A 482 -38.19 56.62 71.32
C GLU A 482 -37.39 55.61 70.46
N SER A 483 -36.83 54.56 71.05
CA SER A 483 -35.99 53.60 70.30
C SER A 483 -36.82 52.59 69.47
N GLN A 484 -38.09 52.38 69.81
CA GLN A 484 -38.95 51.42 69.10
C GLN A 484 -39.62 52.05 67.87
N GLU A 485 -39.83 53.36 67.86
CA GLU A 485 -40.42 54.07 66.70
C GLU A 485 -39.43 54.14 65.52
N LEU A 486 -38.13 54.35 65.78
CA LEU A 486 -37.10 54.37 64.74
C LEU A 486 -36.95 53.02 64.02
N VAL A 487 -36.95 51.92 64.77
CA VAL A 487 -36.89 50.56 64.19
C VAL A 487 -38.14 50.24 63.38
N LYS A 488 -39.30 50.78 63.80
CA LYS A 488 -40.57 50.61 63.07
C LYS A 488 -40.62 51.44 61.80
N GLU A 489 -40.03 52.64 61.80
CA GLU A 489 -39.85 53.46 60.60
C GLU A 489 -38.90 52.81 59.59
N GLU A 490 -37.76 52.28 60.05
CA GLU A 490 -36.82 51.55 59.17
C GLU A 490 -37.46 50.30 58.55
N LEU A 491 -38.26 49.56 59.33
CA LEU A 491 -39.00 48.41 58.83
C LEU A 491 -40.10 48.82 57.82
N MET A 492 -40.79 49.95 58.07
CA MET A 492 -41.78 50.49 57.13
C MET A 492 -41.13 50.91 55.82
N ASN A 493 -39.98 51.59 55.87
CA ASN A 493 -39.24 52.01 54.69
C ASN A 493 -38.73 50.80 53.89
N SER A 494 -38.23 49.77 54.56
CA SER A 494 -37.83 48.51 53.90
C SER A 494 -39.01 47.80 53.21
N ILE A 495 -40.20 47.82 53.82
CA ILE A 495 -41.42 47.26 53.21
C ILE A 495 -41.84 48.10 51.99
N ILE A 496 -41.75 49.43 52.07
CA ILE A 496 -42.07 50.33 50.95
C ILE A 496 -41.11 50.08 49.78
N ASP A 497 -39.80 49.99 50.03
CA ASP A 497 -38.78 49.72 49.01
C ASP A 497 -38.99 48.34 48.35
N LEU A 498 -39.33 47.31 49.13
CA LEU A 498 -39.65 45.99 48.60
C LEU A 498 -40.96 46.00 47.79
N MET A 499 -41.96 46.79 48.19
CA MET A 499 -43.20 46.97 47.43
C MET A 499 -42.97 47.73 46.13
N GLU A 500 -42.08 48.72 46.12
CA GLU A 500 -41.66 49.42 44.91
C GLU A 500 -40.87 48.51 43.97
N GLY A 501 -39.96 47.69 44.49
CA GLY A 501 -39.25 46.66 43.73
C GLY A 501 -40.21 45.63 43.12
N GLN A 502 -41.19 45.17 43.90
CA GLN A 502 -42.22 44.24 43.41
C GLN A 502 -43.13 44.89 42.35
N ARG A 503 -43.42 46.19 42.49
CA ARG A 503 -44.17 46.96 41.49
C ARG A 503 -43.36 47.17 40.21
N GLY A 504 -42.05 47.43 40.33
CA GLY A 504 -41.12 47.52 39.20
C GLY A 504 -41.07 46.23 38.40
N LEU A 505 -40.86 45.09 39.08
CA LEU A 505 -40.87 43.77 38.45
C LEU A 505 -42.22 43.41 37.83
N ARG A 506 -43.34 43.81 38.45
CA ARG A 506 -44.68 43.62 37.86
C ARG A 506 -44.88 44.45 36.60
N ASN A 507 -44.40 45.69 36.56
CA ASN A 507 -44.47 46.53 35.37
C ASN A 507 -43.58 45.97 34.25
N GLU A 508 -42.37 45.52 34.59
CA GLU A 508 -41.44 44.91 33.64
C GLU A 508 -42.01 43.61 33.06
N ASN A 509 -42.62 42.75 33.89
CA ASN A 509 -43.36 41.58 33.42
C ASN A 509 -44.55 41.97 32.53
N ALA A 510 -45.32 43.00 32.87
CA ALA A 510 -46.44 43.44 32.04
C ALA A 510 -45.97 43.98 30.67
N ASP A 511 -44.81 44.62 30.61
CA ASP A 511 -44.24 45.11 29.36
C ASP A 511 -43.60 43.99 28.53
N LEU A 512 -42.99 42.98 29.18
CA LEU A 512 -42.54 41.75 28.53
C LEU A 512 -43.72 40.95 27.98
N GLU A 513 -44.82 40.81 28.72
CA GLU A 513 -46.05 40.17 28.26
C GLU A 513 -46.64 40.88 27.04
N LYS A 514 -46.71 42.22 27.03
CA LYS A 514 -47.11 42.98 25.83
C LYS A 514 -46.17 42.75 24.66
N ARG A 515 -44.86 42.63 24.91
CA ARG A 515 -43.84 42.36 23.87
C ARG A 515 -44.02 40.95 23.30
N VAL A 516 -44.30 39.96 24.14
CA VAL A 516 -44.61 38.58 23.75
C VAL A 516 -45.92 38.51 22.97
N ILE A 517 -46.97 39.22 23.39
CA ILE A 517 -48.24 39.34 22.64
C ILE A 517 -48.01 39.98 21.28
N GLY A 518 -47.19 41.04 21.20
CA GLY A 518 -46.82 41.71 19.95
C GLY A 518 -46.01 40.83 19.00
N ILE A 519 -45.11 39.99 19.53
CA ILE A 519 -44.37 38.98 18.75
C ILE A 519 -45.33 37.87 18.27
N ARG A 520 -46.23 37.41 19.14
CA ARG A 520 -47.22 36.36 18.85
C ARG A 520 -48.29 36.81 17.84
N GLN A 521 -48.64 38.10 17.80
CA GLN A 521 -49.53 38.69 16.79
C GLN A 521 -48.84 38.91 15.43
N LYS A 522 -47.53 39.19 15.42
CA LYS A 522 -46.74 39.33 14.17
C LYS A 522 -46.43 37.97 13.52
N MET A 523 -46.34 36.91 14.31
CA MET A 523 -46.13 35.53 13.87
C MET A 523 -47.48 34.83 13.63
N GLY A 524 -48.18 35.25 12.57
CA GLY A 524 -49.56 34.87 12.28
C GLY A 524 -49.97 33.44 12.67
N GLY A 525 -51.05 33.36 13.45
CA GLY A 525 -51.94 32.19 13.62
C GLY A 525 -51.29 30.81 13.72
N LEU A 526 -50.67 30.49 14.86
CA LEU A 526 -50.42 29.09 15.26
C LEU A 526 -51.45 28.64 16.29
N GLN A 527 -52.06 27.50 15.97
CA GLN A 527 -53.13 26.79 16.68
C GLN A 527 -52.99 26.81 18.21
N GLU A 528 -54.11 27.00 18.91
CA GLU A 528 -54.26 26.59 20.31
C GLU A 528 -53.87 25.11 20.44
N LYS A 529 -52.73 24.84 21.09
CA LYS A 529 -52.36 23.49 21.51
C LYS A 529 -52.16 23.44 23.01
N THR A 530 -53.11 22.73 23.61
CA THR A 530 -53.21 22.33 25.01
C THR A 530 -52.36 21.07 25.26
N THR A 531 -51.89 20.93 26.51
CA THR A 531 -51.19 19.78 27.15
C THR A 531 -49.66 19.68 27.07
N GLU A 532 -48.99 20.08 25.99
CA GLU A 532 -47.50 20.02 25.93
C GLU A 532 -46.81 21.08 26.81
N ASP A 533 -47.36 22.30 26.88
CA ASP A 533 -46.84 23.39 27.74
C ASP A 533 -46.94 23.08 29.25
N SER A 534 -47.91 22.26 29.65
CA SER A 534 -48.06 21.84 31.05
C SER A 534 -46.99 20.82 31.45
N MET A 535 -46.63 19.90 30.54
CA MET A 535 -45.55 18.94 30.78
C MET A 535 -44.17 19.61 30.75
N THR A 536 -43.93 20.60 29.89
CA THR A 536 -42.67 21.37 29.90
C THR A 536 -42.58 22.29 31.12
N LEU A 537 -43.67 22.92 31.55
CA LEU A 537 -43.69 23.70 32.79
C LEU A 537 -43.50 22.82 34.03
N HIS A 538 -44.11 21.64 34.08
CA HIS A 538 -43.90 20.69 35.17
C HIS A 538 -42.47 20.16 35.19
N LYS A 539 -41.89 19.85 34.03
CA LYS A 539 -40.46 19.49 33.91
C LYS A 539 -39.55 20.64 34.37
N TYR A 540 -39.84 21.88 33.95
CA TYR A 540 -39.09 23.07 34.34
C TYR A 540 -39.18 23.34 35.86
N LEU A 541 -40.37 23.25 36.45
CA LEU A 541 -40.57 23.40 37.89
C LEU A 541 -39.88 22.28 38.68
N ASN A 542 -39.87 21.05 38.15
CA ASN A 542 -39.19 19.92 38.77
C ASN A 542 -37.66 20.07 38.66
N THR A 543 -37.14 20.55 37.52
CA THR A 543 -35.72 20.91 37.41
C THR A 543 -35.34 22.04 38.35
N LEU A 544 -36.19 23.06 38.51
CA LEU A 544 -35.95 24.17 39.43
C LEU A 544 -36.01 23.72 40.90
N ALA A 545 -36.95 22.84 41.25
CA ALA A 545 -37.04 22.23 42.57
C ALA A 545 -35.82 21.35 42.87
N ASN A 546 -35.33 20.60 41.88
CA ASN A 546 -34.10 19.81 42.00
C ASN A 546 -32.88 20.70 42.16
N VAL A 547 -32.77 21.80 41.39
CA VAL A 547 -31.69 22.79 41.55
C VAL A 547 -31.73 23.38 42.95
N HIS A 548 -32.89 23.85 43.43
CA HIS A 548 -33.03 24.38 44.78
C HIS A 548 -32.74 23.33 45.87
N GLN A 549 -33.09 22.07 45.64
CA GLN A 549 -32.77 20.98 46.56
C GLN A 549 -31.26 20.69 46.56
N VAL A 550 -30.59 20.77 45.42
CA VAL A 550 -29.13 20.65 45.31
C VAL A 550 -28.45 21.83 46.00
N ASP A 551 -28.94 23.06 45.79
CA ASP A 551 -28.42 24.26 46.45
C ASP A 551 -28.58 24.18 47.97
N PHE A 552 -29.75 23.72 48.45
CA PHE A 552 -29.99 23.52 49.87
C PHE A 552 -29.06 22.45 50.46
N LYS A 553 -28.89 21.32 49.77
CA LYS A 553 -27.94 20.27 50.18
C LYS A 553 -26.50 20.75 50.14
N MET A 554 -26.13 21.58 49.15
CA MET A 554 -24.81 22.19 49.05
C MET A 554 -24.57 23.12 50.24
N GLN A 555 -25.56 23.92 50.62
CA GLN A 555 -25.49 24.81 51.77
C GLN A 555 -25.38 24.03 53.09
N GLU A 556 -26.20 23.00 53.28
CA GLU A 556 -26.12 22.11 54.46
C GLU A 556 -24.75 21.42 54.54
N LEU A 557 -24.21 20.97 53.40
CA LEU A 557 -22.88 20.38 53.32
C LEU A 557 -21.79 21.42 53.65
N GLN A 558 -21.93 22.66 53.17
CA GLN A 558 -21.02 23.75 53.51
C GLN A 558 -21.06 24.09 55.00
N ASP A 559 -22.25 24.18 55.60
CA ASP A 559 -22.43 24.47 57.02
C ASP A 559 -21.86 23.36 57.89
N THR A 560 -22.04 22.09 57.49
CA THR A 560 -21.39 20.97 58.17
C THR A 560 -19.87 21.10 58.05
N TYR A 561 -19.28 21.26 56.85
CA TYR A 561 -17.83 21.43 56.72
C TYR A 561 -17.28 22.61 57.54
N ASN A 562 -18.00 23.73 57.58
CA ASN A 562 -17.64 24.89 58.41
C ASN A 562 -17.64 24.54 59.91
N ASN A 563 -18.68 23.84 60.39
CA ASN A 563 -18.76 23.40 61.78
C ASN A 563 -17.63 22.40 62.12
N TRP A 564 -17.35 21.44 61.23
CA TRP A 564 -16.24 20.51 61.41
C TRP A 564 -14.89 21.27 61.43
N ALA A 565 -14.69 22.25 60.55
CA ALA A 565 -13.50 23.09 60.55
C ALA A 565 -13.33 23.86 61.86
N GLN A 566 -14.41 24.43 62.41
CA GLN A 566 -14.38 25.11 63.70
C GLN A 566 -14.00 24.16 64.85
N VAL A 567 -14.63 22.98 64.91
CA VAL A 567 -14.30 21.97 65.93
C VAL A 567 -12.84 21.51 65.80
N TYR A 568 -12.31 21.37 64.59
CA TYR A 568 -10.90 21.03 64.39
C TYR A 568 -9.97 22.15 64.85
N GLU A 569 -10.31 23.42 64.59
CA GLU A 569 -9.54 24.56 65.03
C GLU A 569 -9.47 24.65 66.56
N GLU A 570 -10.62 24.50 67.25
CA GLU A 570 -10.69 24.45 68.71
C GLU A 570 -9.83 23.31 69.28
N ASN A 571 -9.90 22.12 68.68
CA ASN A 571 -9.06 20.98 69.08
C ASN A 571 -7.56 21.23 68.86
N ILE A 572 -7.19 21.95 67.79
CA ILE A 572 -5.79 22.32 67.53
C ILE A 572 -5.31 23.31 68.60
N ILE A 573 -6.10 24.33 68.93
CA ILE A 573 -5.79 25.32 69.95
C ILE A 573 -5.61 24.63 71.31
N GLU A 574 -6.55 23.79 71.72
CA GLU A 574 -6.49 23.08 73.00
C GLU A 574 -5.24 22.18 73.10
N LYS A 575 -4.90 21.46 72.01
CA LYS A 575 -3.66 20.65 71.97
C LYS A 575 -2.41 21.51 72.02
N GLN A 576 -2.39 22.65 71.34
CA GLN A 576 -1.26 23.58 71.39
C GLN A 576 -1.05 24.15 72.80
N GLU A 577 -2.14 24.51 73.49
CA GLU A 577 -2.09 24.98 74.87
C GLU A 577 -1.54 23.90 75.81
N ARG A 578 -2.07 22.68 75.74
CA ARG A 578 -1.52 21.53 76.51
C ARG A 578 -0.03 21.30 76.22
N CYS A 579 0.40 21.38 74.96
CA CYS A 579 1.82 21.25 74.60
C CYS A 579 2.68 22.37 75.21
N LYS A 580 2.19 23.63 75.18
CA LYS A 580 2.88 24.77 75.81
C LYS A 580 2.98 24.61 77.32
N GLU A 581 1.92 24.12 77.97
CA GLU A 581 1.93 23.81 79.40
C GLU A 581 3.00 22.78 79.73
N ILE A 582 2.99 21.62 79.03
CA ILE A 582 3.99 20.57 79.23
C ILE A 582 5.41 21.08 78.99
N GLN A 583 5.61 21.90 77.94
CA GLN A 583 6.91 22.50 77.64
C GLN A 583 7.38 23.45 78.75
N ASN A 584 6.47 24.25 79.30
CA ASN A 584 6.76 25.14 80.43
C ASN A 584 7.09 24.35 81.69
N TYR A 585 6.29 23.32 82.04
CA TYR A 585 6.57 22.42 83.16
C TYR A 585 7.94 21.76 83.04
N PHE A 586 8.30 21.28 81.84
CA PHE A 586 9.60 20.68 81.59
C PHE A 586 10.75 21.69 81.69
N ARG A 587 10.55 22.92 81.23
CA ARG A 587 11.52 24.01 81.40
C ARG A 587 11.74 24.32 82.89
N ASP A 588 10.67 24.42 83.66
CA ASP A 588 10.73 24.70 85.10
C ASP A 588 11.39 23.55 85.86
N PHE A 589 11.10 22.30 85.50
CA PHE A 589 11.78 21.11 86.03
C PHE A 589 13.29 21.13 85.74
N LYS A 590 13.69 21.40 84.50
CA LYS A 590 15.12 21.55 84.13
C LYS A 590 15.80 22.64 84.95
N ARG A 591 15.13 23.78 85.16
CA ARG A 591 15.61 24.89 85.99
C ARG A 591 15.78 24.50 87.45
N GLU A 592 14.86 23.72 88.02
CA GLU A 592 14.97 23.21 89.39
C GLU A 592 16.14 22.24 89.56
N VAL A 593 16.31 21.30 88.62
CA VAL A 593 17.44 20.37 88.60
C VAL A 593 18.76 21.14 88.47
N ALA A 594 18.83 22.15 87.60
CA ALA A 594 20.04 22.97 87.41
C ALA A 594 20.41 23.80 88.65
N LYS A 595 19.43 24.27 89.43
CA LYS A 595 19.67 24.98 90.71
C LYS A 595 20.27 24.06 91.79
N GLY A 596 19.92 22.78 91.76
CA GLY A 596 20.47 21.76 92.68
C GLY A 596 21.81 21.16 92.24
N ALA A 597 22.28 21.49 91.03
CA ALA A 597 23.50 20.94 90.47
C ALA A 597 24.75 21.74 90.88
N GLU A 598 25.88 21.03 90.98
CA GLU A 598 27.19 21.60 91.30
C GLU A 598 28.22 21.27 90.22
N PHE A 599 29.21 22.15 90.05
CA PHE A 599 30.30 21.91 89.11
C PHE A 599 31.23 20.81 89.63
N SER A 600 31.31 19.67 88.94
CA SER A 600 32.07 18.47 89.37
C SER A 600 33.55 18.73 89.68
N ARG A 601 34.14 19.78 89.11
CA ARG A 601 35.57 20.12 89.29
C ARG A 601 35.84 21.13 90.41
N THR A 602 34.83 21.88 90.84
CA THR A 602 34.97 22.97 91.81
C THR A 602 34.05 22.87 93.01
N GLY A 603 33.06 21.96 93.01
CA GLY A 603 32.08 21.76 94.09
C GLY A 603 31.23 22.99 94.40
N LYS A 604 31.22 23.98 93.50
CA LYS A 604 30.45 25.22 93.65
C LYS A 604 29.10 25.05 92.94
N PRO A 605 28.00 25.58 93.51
CA PRO A 605 26.70 25.54 92.87
C PRO A 605 26.71 26.37 91.57
N ILE A 606 25.89 25.96 90.61
CA ILE A 606 25.76 26.68 89.33
C ILE A 606 25.10 28.05 89.59
N THR A 607 25.67 29.12 89.03
CA THR A 607 25.12 30.47 89.25
C THR A 607 23.85 30.67 88.43
N LYS A 608 22.89 31.43 88.98
CA LYS A 608 21.62 31.73 88.29
C LYS A 608 21.82 32.32 86.89
N ARG A 609 22.83 33.19 86.74
CA ARG A 609 23.20 33.81 85.45
C ARG A 609 23.60 32.78 84.38
N THR A 610 24.42 31.78 84.75
CA THR A 610 24.79 30.68 83.83
C THR A 610 23.59 29.81 83.44
N ILE A 611 22.62 29.63 84.35
CA ILE A 611 21.39 28.87 84.05
C ILE A 611 20.54 29.65 83.03
N ASP A 612 20.38 30.97 83.23
CA ASP A 612 19.67 31.84 82.30
C ASP A 612 20.34 31.85 80.90
N GLU A 613 21.68 31.89 80.85
CA GLU A 613 22.44 31.82 79.60
C GLU A 613 22.24 30.48 78.86
N TRP A 614 22.19 29.35 79.57
CA TRP A 614 21.91 28.05 78.97
C TRP A 614 20.46 27.89 78.51
N GLU A 615 19.49 28.37 79.30
CA GLU A 615 18.07 28.37 78.93
C GLU A 615 17.82 29.20 77.66
N ASN A 616 18.47 30.37 77.55
CA ASN A 616 18.38 31.21 76.36
C ASN A 616 19.00 30.53 75.13
N ALA A 617 20.18 29.93 75.28
CA ALA A 617 20.85 29.21 74.19
C ALA A 617 20.07 27.96 73.72
N GLU A 618 19.42 27.25 74.65
CA GLU A 618 18.53 26.13 74.33
C GLU A 618 17.26 26.62 73.62
N SER A 619 16.65 27.72 74.08
CA SER A 619 15.46 28.31 73.45
C SER A 619 15.75 28.80 72.02
N GLU A 620 16.90 29.40 71.77
CA GLU A 620 17.32 29.79 70.41
C GLU A 620 17.49 28.57 69.50
N ARG A 621 18.12 27.50 70.01
CA ARG A 621 18.26 26.24 69.26
C ARG A 621 16.90 25.60 68.96
N ASP A 622 15.98 25.57 69.93
CA ASP A 622 14.63 25.04 69.73
C ASP A 622 13.86 25.81 68.65
N LYS A 623 14.00 27.15 68.61
CA LYS A 623 13.42 27.97 67.53
C LYS A 623 13.98 27.59 66.16
N THR A 624 15.31 27.48 66.02
CA THR A 624 15.92 27.08 64.75
C THR A 624 15.50 25.66 64.32
N LEU A 625 15.36 24.73 65.27
CA LEU A 625 14.89 23.38 64.99
C LEU A 625 13.43 23.38 64.53
N GLN A 626 12.58 24.21 65.14
CA GLN A 626 11.19 24.38 64.73
C GLN A 626 11.09 24.96 63.32
N GLU A 627 11.88 25.97 62.98
CA GLU A 627 11.94 26.56 61.64
C GLU A 627 12.33 25.53 60.58
N VAL A 628 13.40 24.76 60.82
CA VAL A 628 13.85 23.70 59.89
C VAL A 628 12.79 22.60 59.73
N ARG A 629 12.09 22.22 60.80
CA ARG A 629 11.00 21.24 60.73
C ARG A 629 9.82 21.74 59.89
N ILE A 630 9.43 22.99 60.05
CA ILE A 630 8.36 23.61 59.24
C ILE A 630 8.78 23.62 57.78
N GLN A 631 10.01 24.06 57.47
CA GLN A 631 10.54 24.04 56.10
C GLN A 631 10.54 22.62 55.50
N ASN A 632 10.93 21.60 56.26
CA ASN A 632 10.91 20.21 55.80
C ASN A 632 9.48 19.73 55.45
N ILE A 633 8.49 20.08 56.28
CA ILE A 633 7.08 19.74 56.03
C ILE A 633 6.57 20.48 54.79
N THR A 634 6.88 21.77 54.64
CA THR A 634 6.49 22.56 53.46
C THR A 634 7.07 21.98 52.18
N LEU A 635 8.35 21.58 52.20
CA LEU A 635 9.01 20.96 51.05
C LEU A 635 8.40 19.60 50.69
N LYS A 636 8.08 18.76 51.68
CA LYS A 636 7.38 17.48 51.45
C LYS A 636 6.00 17.68 50.82
N ASN A 637 5.22 18.63 51.31
CA ASN A 637 3.90 18.94 50.75
C ASN A 637 4.01 19.50 49.32
N ARG A 638 5.04 20.30 49.03
CA ARG A 638 5.31 20.79 47.68
C ARG A 638 5.69 19.65 46.73
N LEU A 639 6.51 18.71 47.20
CA LEU A 639 6.89 17.52 46.44
C LEU A 639 5.65 16.69 46.11
N MET A 640 4.81 16.40 47.10
CA MET A 640 3.57 15.64 46.91
C MET A 640 2.62 16.31 45.88
N LYS A 641 2.48 17.63 45.93
CA LYS A 641 1.69 18.38 44.93
C LYS A 641 2.29 18.30 43.52
N LEU A 642 3.62 18.36 43.40
CA LEU A 642 4.29 18.23 42.11
C LEU A 642 4.14 16.80 41.55
N GLU A 643 4.22 15.78 42.39
CA GLU A 643 3.96 14.39 42.00
C GLU A 643 2.50 14.18 41.56
N GLU A 644 1.54 14.77 42.26
CA GLU A 644 0.12 14.73 41.88
C GLU A 644 -0.13 15.43 40.55
N GLN A 645 0.45 16.62 40.34
CA GLN A 645 0.39 17.34 39.05
C GLN A 645 1.06 16.55 37.92
N SER A 646 2.14 15.80 38.20
CA SER A 646 2.76 14.91 37.22
C SER A 646 1.81 13.79 36.82
N LYS A 647 1.20 13.13 37.81
CA LYS A 647 0.24 12.04 37.59
C LYS A 647 -1.00 12.51 36.84
N ASP A 648 -1.48 13.72 37.10
CA ASP A 648 -2.65 14.25 36.38
C ASP A 648 -2.31 14.62 34.93
N LYS A 649 -1.07 15.03 34.65
CA LYS A 649 -0.57 15.19 33.27
C LYS A 649 -0.41 13.84 32.56
N GLU A 650 0.03 12.80 33.27
CA GLU A 650 0.06 11.43 32.75
C GLU A 650 -1.36 10.92 32.43
N LYS A 651 -2.36 11.22 33.27
CA LYS A 651 -3.77 10.89 32.99
C LYS A 651 -4.36 11.70 31.84
N LEU A 652 -3.89 12.91 31.56
CA LEU A 652 -4.37 13.67 30.39
C LEU A 652 -3.95 12.99 29.07
N ALA A 653 -2.85 12.24 29.08
CA ALA A 653 -2.46 11.37 27.96
C ALA A 653 -3.36 10.12 27.83
N GLU A 654 -4.15 9.78 28.85
CA GLU A 654 -5.14 8.68 28.84
C GLU A 654 -6.39 9.04 27.99
N GLY A 655 -6.58 10.32 27.66
CA GLY A 655 -7.62 10.80 26.74
C GLY A 655 -7.19 10.88 25.27
N LEU A 656 -5.90 10.70 24.97
CA LEU A 656 -5.40 10.49 23.63
C LEU A 656 -5.31 8.98 23.42
N HIS A 657 -6.39 8.38 22.95
CA HIS A 657 -6.40 6.95 22.68
C HIS A 657 -5.40 6.69 21.56
N LEU A 658 -4.20 6.19 21.91
CA LEU A 658 -3.17 5.79 20.96
C LEU A 658 -3.76 4.84 19.90
N ILE A 659 -4.75 4.06 20.29
CA ILE A 659 -5.56 3.18 19.43
C ILE A 659 -6.35 3.97 18.37
N ASP A 660 -6.98 5.10 18.71
CA ASP A 660 -7.72 5.90 17.73
C ASP A 660 -6.76 6.56 16.72
N TYR A 661 -5.58 6.97 17.19
CA TYR A 661 -4.52 7.51 16.33
C TYR A 661 -3.94 6.44 15.40
N GLU A 662 -3.65 5.25 15.92
CA GLU A 662 -3.19 4.11 15.13
C GLU A 662 -4.27 3.63 14.15
N GLN A 663 -5.54 3.62 14.56
CA GLN A 663 -6.65 3.31 13.68
C GLN A 663 -6.77 4.32 12.54
N LEU A 664 -6.70 5.63 12.83
CA LEU A 664 -6.69 6.67 11.81
C LEU A 664 -5.50 6.53 10.86
N LYS A 665 -4.32 6.13 11.37
CA LYS A 665 -3.13 5.87 10.57
C LYS A 665 -3.35 4.71 9.60
N ILE A 666 -3.91 3.59 10.09
CA ILE A 666 -4.26 2.44 9.26
C ILE A 666 -5.33 2.80 8.22
N GLU A 667 -6.38 3.53 8.62
CA GLU A 667 -7.43 3.95 7.70
C GLU A 667 -6.88 4.85 6.60
N ASN A 668 -6.00 5.81 6.93
CA ASN A 668 -5.37 6.68 5.93
C ASN A 668 -4.49 5.89 4.96
N GLN A 669 -3.69 4.95 5.47
CA GLN A 669 -2.86 4.07 4.64
C GLN A 669 -3.70 3.22 3.67
N THR A 670 -4.75 2.56 4.18
CA THR A 670 -5.64 1.76 3.31
C THR A 670 -6.42 2.58 2.29
N LEU A 671 -6.69 3.85 2.56
CA LEU A 671 -7.30 4.76 1.59
C LEU A 671 -6.31 5.18 0.51
N ASN A 672 -5.05 5.42 0.87
CA ASN A 672 -3.99 5.74 -0.10
C ASN A 672 -3.71 4.56 -1.04
N GLU A 673 -3.60 3.33 -0.50
CA GLU A 673 -3.45 2.11 -1.32
C GLU A 673 -4.59 1.98 -2.34
N LYS A 674 -5.84 2.24 -1.94
CA LYS A 674 -6.99 2.23 -2.86
C LYS A 674 -6.93 3.34 -3.91
N ILE A 675 -6.40 4.51 -3.56
CA ILE A 675 -6.21 5.61 -4.50
C ILE A 675 -5.16 5.21 -5.54
N GLU A 676 -4.07 4.59 -5.12
CA GLU A 676 -3.01 4.07 -6.01
C GLU A 676 -3.55 2.99 -6.95
N GLU A 677 -4.26 1.98 -6.43
CA GLU A 677 -4.92 0.95 -7.26
C GLU A 677 -5.83 1.58 -8.32
N ARG A 678 -6.63 2.59 -7.95
CA ARG A 678 -7.53 3.29 -8.88
C ARG A 678 -6.79 4.16 -9.89
N ASN A 679 -5.68 4.76 -9.49
CA ASN A 679 -4.83 5.52 -10.40
C ASN A 679 -4.18 4.60 -11.43
N GLU A 680 -3.74 3.40 -11.04
CA GLU A 680 -3.24 2.39 -11.97
C GLU A 680 -4.33 1.92 -12.95
N GLU A 681 -5.53 1.62 -12.46
CA GLU A 681 -6.67 1.25 -13.31
C GLU A 681 -7.01 2.36 -14.31
N LEU A 682 -7.01 3.62 -13.86
CA LEU A 682 -7.18 4.79 -14.73
C LEU A 682 -6.07 4.86 -15.77
N HIS A 683 -4.83 4.57 -15.41
CA HIS A 683 -3.71 4.59 -16.34
C HIS A 683 -3.82 3.46 -17.38
N LYS A 684 -4.22 2.25 -16.96
CA LYS A 684 -4.55 1.12 -17.85
C LYS A 684 -5.67 1.48 -18.83
N LEU A 685 -6.72 2.15 -18.37
CA LEU A 685 -7.83 2.61 -19.23
C LEU A 685 -7.38 3.70 -20.22
N ARG A 686 -6.56 4.66 -19.81
CA ARG A 686 -6.00 5.68 -20.71
C ARG A 686 -5.17 5.05 -21.84
N LYS A 687 -4.31 4.07 -21.53
CA LYS A 687 -3.56 3.30 -22.54
C LYS A 687 -4.49 2.53 -23.50
N LYS A 688 -5.56 1.91 -22.99
CA LYS A 688 -6.59 1.26 -23.84
C LYS A 688 -7.29 2.26 -24.76
N ILE A 689 -7.62 3.46 -24.28
CA ILE A 689 -8.22 4.51 -25.11
C ILE A 689 -7.24 4.94 -26.20
N GLU A 690 -5.98 5.20 -25.86
CA GLU A 690 -4.96 5.63 -26.82
C GLU A 690 -4.75 4.61 -27.95
N THR A 691 -4.55 3.34 -27.59
CA THR A 691 -4.43 2.24 -28.57
C THR A 691 -5.69 2.10 -29.42
N THR A 692 -6.89 2.22 -28.83
CA THR A 692 -8.15 2.19 -29.58
C THR A 692 -8.25 3.35 -30.56
N VAL A 693 -7.82 4.56 -30.17
CA VAL A 693 -7.76 5.74 -31.05
C VAL A 693 -6.77 5.54 -32.19
N GLN A 694 -5.61 4.95 -31.94
CA GLN A 694 -4.63 4.61 -32.98
C GLN A 694 -5.21 3.60 -33.98
N ILE A 695 -5.82 2.51 -33.49
CA ILE A 695 -6.51 1.51 -34.34
C ILE A 695 -7.63 2.16 -35.14
N LEU A 696 -8.44 3.02 -34.51
CA LEU A 696 -9.51 3.76 -35.19
C LEU A 696 -8.96 4.70 -36.28
N THR A 697 -7.80 5.30 -36.04
CA THR A 697 -7.13 6.19 -37.02
C THR A 697 -6.64 5.38 -38.21
N HIS A 698 -5.91 4.28 -37.99
CA HIS A 698 -5.44 3.40 -39.06
C HIS A 698 -6.58 2.78 -39.86
N THR A 699 -7.68 2.38 -39.20
CA THR A 699 -8.86 1.84 -39.90
C THR A 699 -9.57 2.92 -40.72
N LYS A 700 -9.69 4.16 -40.23
CA LYS A 700 -10.19 5.31 -41.01
C LYS A 700 -9.32 5.59 -42.23
N GLU A 701 -8.00 5.55 -42.10
CA GLU A 701 -7.06 5.76 -43.21
C GLU A 701 -7.18 4.67 -44.27
N LYS A 702 -7.19 3.39 -43.85
CA LYS A 702 -7.42 2.25 -44.75
C LYS A 702 -8.76 2.35 -45.46
N LEU A 703 -9.82 2.72 -44.75
CA LEU A 703 -11.14 2.93 -45.34
C LEU A 703 -11.11 4.04 -46.39
N LYS A 704 -10.48 5.18 -46.10
CA LYS A 704 -10.31 6.27 -47.08
C LYS A 704 -9.56 5.80 -48.33
N PHE A 705 -8.51 5.01 -48.18
CA PHE A 705 -7.75 4.45 -49.30
C PHE A 705 -8.62 3.53 -50.16
N ILE A 706 -9.34 2.58 -49.54
CA ILE A 706 -10.24 1.66 -50.24
C ILE A 706 -11.38 2.41 -50.94
N LEU A 707 -11.93 3.45 -50.32
CA LEU A 707 -12.96 4.28 -50.95
C LEU A 707 -12.42 5.04 -52.18
N ALA A 708 -11.20 5.57 -52.10
CA ALA A 708 -10.54 6.20 -53.24
C ALA A 708 -10.29 5.21 -54.38
N GLU A 709 -9.84 4.00 -54.07
CA GLU A 709 -9.65 2.92 -55.04
C GLU A 709 -10.98 2.50 -55.67
N LYS A 710 -12.04 2.32 -54.88
CA LYS A 710 -13.39 2.04 -55.35
C LYS A 710 -13.87 3.09 -56.35
N LEU A 711 -13.68 4.38 -56.04
CA LEU A 711 -14.06 5.47 -56.94
C LEU A 711 -13.26 5.43 -58.25
N ALA A 712 -11.95 5.15 -58.19
CA ALA A 712 -11.11 5.01 -59.39
C ALA A 712 -11.57 3.83 -60.27
N LEU A 713 -11.85 2.67 -59.66
CA LEU A 713 -12.36 1.49 -60.38
C LEU A 713 -13.76 1.73 -60.96
N GLN A 714 -14.64 2.43 -60.24
CA GLN A 714 -15.93 2.87 -60.78
C GLN A 714 -15.75 3.76 -62.01
N GLY A 715 -14.81 4.72 -61.96
CA GLY A 715 -14.47 5.55 -63.11
C GLY A 715 -13.99 4.72 -64.32
N GLN A 716 -13.07 3.77 -64.10
CA GLN A 716 -12.60 2.86 -65.16
C GLN A 716 -13.73 2.02 -65.74
N ARG A 717 -14.61 1.48 -64.90
CA ARG A 717 -15.79 0.71 -65.33
C ARG A 717 -16.69 1.57 -66.22
N ASP A 718 -16.96 2.80 -65.81
CA ASP A 718 -17.85 3.71 -66.53
C ASP A 718 -17.24 4.13 -67.89
N ASP A 719 -15.93 4.34 -67.96
CA ASP A 719 -15.25 4.61 -69.22
C ASP A 719 -15.20 3.40 -70.14
N LEU A 720 -15.01 2.19 -69.59
CA LEU A 720 -15.13 0.95 -70.35
C LEU A 720 -16.55 0.78 -70.91
N ALA A 721 -17.59 1.09 -70.11
CA ALA A 721 -18.98 1.03 -70.53
C ALA A 721 -19.26 2.01 -71.68
N LYS A 722 -18.76 3.25 -71.58
CA LYS A 722 -18.83 4.24 -72.68
C LYS A 722 -18.14 3.74 -73.95
N SER A 723 -16.93 3.16 -73.82
CA SER A 723 -16.19 2.60 -74.95
C SER A 723 -16.93 1.44 -75.60
N LEU A 724 -17.49 0.54 -74.79
CA LEU A 724 -18.31 -0.58 -75.26
C LEU A 724 -19.55 -0.08 -76.01
N ASP A 725 -20.25 0.91 -75.49
CA ASP A 725 -21.42 1.50 -76.15
C ASP A 725 -21.05 2.23 -77.44
N ALA A 726 -19.89 2.89 -77.49
CA ALA A 726 -19.36 3.46 -78.74
C ALA A 726 -19.05 2.37 -79.78
N GLN A 727 -18.40 1.28 -79.38
CA GLN A 727 -18.14 0.13 -80.26
C GLN A 727 -19.43 -0.55 -80.72
N ARG A 728 -20.44 -0.67 -79.84
CA ARG A 728 -21.77 -1.19 -80.21
C ARG A 728 -22.46 -0.31 -81.26
N LYS A 729 -22.39 1.01 -81.11
CA LYS A 729 -22.92 1.97 -82.10
C LYS A 729 -22.20 1.85 -83.44
N GLU A 730 -20.87 1.75 -83.42
CA GLU A 730 -20.06 1.59 -84.63
C GLU A 730 -20.37 0.25 -85.33
N LEU A 731 -20.45 -0.85 -84.57
CA LEU A 731 -20.84 -2.16 -85.10
C LEU A 731 -22.25 -2.11 -85.70
N HIS A 732 -23.20 -1.42 -85.07
CA HIS A 732 -24.55 -1.24 -85.60
C HIS A 732 -24.53 -0.47 -86.92
N LYS A 733 -23.74 0.61 -87.00
CA LYS A 733 -23.54 1.38 -88.24
C LYS A 733 -22.97 0.51 -89.36
N GLN A 734 -21.92 -0.26 -89.09
CA GLN A 734 -21.33 -1.18 -90.06
C GLN A 734 -22.30 -2.28 -90.50
N LYS A 735 -23.13 -2.80 -89.60
CA LYS A 735 -24.20 -3.75 -89.95
C LYS A 735 -25.24 -3.12 -90.89
N LEU A 736 -25.66 -1.88 -90.63
CA LEU A 736 -26.57 -1.16 -91.52
C LEU A 736 -25.95 -0.93 -92.90
N GLU A 737 -24.69 -0.49 -92.96
CA GLU A 737 -23.95 -0.33 -94.23
C GLU A 737 -23.84 -1.66 -94.98
N GLN A 738 -23.51 -2.75 -94.28
CA GLN A 738 -23.46 -4.09 -94.85
C GLN A 738 -24.82 -4.52 -95.41
N GLU A 739 -25.91 -4.24 -94.68
CA GLU A 739 -27.27 -4.57 -95.10
C GLU A 739 -27.71 -3.72 -96.31
N GLU A 740 -27.34 -2.44 -96.35
CA GLU A 740 -27.56 -1.57 -97.49
C GLU A 740 -26.80 -2.06 -98.73
N VAL A 741 -25.52 -2.40 -98.59
CA VAL A 741 -24.71 -3.00 -99.67
C VAL A 741 -25.30 -4.33 -100.12
N ARG A 742 -25.75 -5.18 -99.19
CA ARG A 742 -26.39 -6.47 -99.51
C ARG A 742 -27.71 -6.27 -100.26
N SER A 743 -28.53 -5.31 -99.82
CA SER A 743 -29.78 -4.92 -100.48
C SER A 743 -29.51 -4.37 -101.88
N GLY A 744 -28.52 -3.48 -102.03
CA GLY A 744 -28.06 -2.95 -103.31
C GLY A 744 -27.54 -4.05 -104.25
N PHE A 745 -26.70 -4.96 -103.74
CA PHE A 745 -26.22 -6.13 -104.49
C PHE A 745 -27.37 -7.02 -104.96
N MET A 746 -28.38 -7.26 -104.10
CA MET A 746 -29.57 -8.04 -104.48
C MET A 746 -30.39 -7.32 -105.57
N LYS A 747 -30.58 -6.00 -105.49
CA LYS A 747 -31.23 -5.19 -106.53
C LYS A 747 -30.47 -5.25 -107.85
N HIS A 748 -29.16 -4.99 -107.84
CA HIS A 748 -28.35 -5.06 -109.06
C HIS A 748 -28.28 -6.48 -109.64
N LYS A 749 -28.26 -7.51 -108.80
CA LYS A 749 -28.36 -8.91 -109.24
C LYS A 749 -29.72 -9.19 -109.92
N GLN A 750 -30.80 -8.59 -109.43
CA GLN A 750 -32.14 -8.68 -110.04
C GLN A 750 -32.20 -7.91 -111.38
N GLU A 751 -31.64 -6.69 -111.45
CA GLU A 751 -31.55 -5.87 -112.66
C GLU A 751 -30.67 -6.52 -113.75
N THR A 752 -29.60 -7.21 -113.36
CA THR A 752 -28.65 -7.89 -114.26
C THR A 752 -28.95 -9.39 -114.44
N GLY A 753 -30.16 -9.85 -114.10
CA GLY A 753 -30.53 -11.27 -114.02
C GLY A 753 -30.24 -12.10 -115.28
N ILE A 754 -30.17 -11.47 -116.47
CA ILE A 754 -29.83 -12.14 -117.74
C ILE A 754 -28.31 -12.34 -117.89
N VAL A 755 -27.49 -11.40 -117.40
CA VAL A 755 -26.02 -11.43 -117.56
C VAL A 755 -25.34 -12.39 -116.57
N ASN A 756 -25.97 -12.61 -115.40
CA ASN A 756 -25.42 -13.46 -114.34
C ASN A 756 -25.91 -14.92 -114.35
N SER A 757 -26.75 -15.30 -115.31
CA SER A 757 -27.16 -16.70 -115.47
C SER A 757 -26.08 -17.47 -116.22
N THR A 758 -25.36 -18.33 -115.50
CA THR A 758 -24.35 -19.22 -116.07
C THR A 758 -24.92 -20.12 -117.16
N GLN A 759 -26.19 -20.52 -117.04
CA GLN A 759 -26.92 -21.30 -118.06
C GLN A 759 -27.19 -20.52 -119.35
N LEU A 760 -27.50 -19.23 -119.24
CA LEU A 760 -27.69 -18.37 -120.42
C LEU A 760 -26.34 -18.05 -121.07
N ASN A 761 -25.28 -17.82 -120.28
CA ASN A 761 -23.93 -17.60 -120.81
C ASN A 761 -23.40 -18.85 -121.53
N THR A 762 -23.60 -20.06 -120.99
CA THR A 762 -23.23 -21.30 -121.68
C THR A 762 -24.05 -21.52 -122.94
N ASP A 763 -25.35 -21.23 -122.94
CA ASP A 763 -26.19 -21.29 -124.16
C ASP A 763 -25.73 -20.26 -125.21
N LEU A 764 -25.32 -19.05 -124.79
CA LEU A 764 -24.74 -18.03 -125.68
C LEU A 764 -23.39 -18.47 -126.27
N GLU A 765 -22.54 -19.10 -125.46
CA GLU A 765 -21.26 -19.68 -125.91
C GLU A 765 -21.48 -20.86 -126.88
N VAL A 766 -22.42 -21.75 -126.58
CA VAL A 766 -22.80 -22.87 -127.46
C VAL A 766 -23.35 -22.34 -128.78
N ARG A 767 -24.23 -21.33 -128.75
CA ARG A 767 -24.73 -20.69 -129.99
C ARG A 767 -23.61 -20.01 -130.77
N LYS A 768 -22.67 -19.32 -130.11
CA LYS A 768 -21.49 -18.74 -130.78
C LYS A 768 -20.66 -19.81 -131.49
N LYS A 769 -20.33 -20.90 -130.80
CA LYS A 769 -19.61 -22.05 -131.41
C LYS A 769 -20.39 -22.64 -132.58
N ARG A 770 -21.72 -22.79 -132.44
CA ARG A 770 -22.56 -23.31 -133.53
C ARG A 770 -22.57 -22.40 -134.75
N VAL A 771 -22.55 -21.07 -134.56
CA VAL A 771 -22.44 -20.10 -135.66
C VAL A 771 -21.07 -20.19 -136.35
N GLU A 772 -19.99 -20.42 -135.61
CA GLU A 772 -18.66 -20.62 -136.17
C GLU A 772 -18.55 -21.93 -136.97
N GLU A 773 -19.11 -23.03 -136.45
CA GLU A 773 -19.22 -24.32 -137.16
C GLU A 773 -19.99 -24.16 -138.48
N LEU A 774 -21.16 -23.52 -138.44
CA LEU A 774 -21.96 -23.29 -139.65
C LEU A 774 -21.23 -22.43 -140.68
N LYS A 775 -20.41 -21.46 -140.26
CA LYS A 775 -19.55 -20.69 -141.17
C LYS A 775 -18.47 -21.56 -141.81
N HIS A 776 -17.88 -22.47 -141.03
CA HIS A 776 -16.87 -23.41 -141.54
C HIS A 776 -17.48 -24.40 -142.53
N ASP A 777 -18.68 -24.93 -142.26
CA ASP A 777 -19.42 -25.81 -143.17
C ASP A 777 -19.80 -25.08 -144.47
N LEU A 778 -20.19 -23.80 -144.39
CA LEU A 778 -20.46 -22.97 -145.57
C LEU A 778 -19.21 -22.81 -146.44
N GLN A 779 -18.05 -22.55 -145.82
CA GLN A 779 -16.77 -22.47 -146.52
C GLN A 779 -16.33 -23.81 -147.13
N ALA A 780 -16.63 -24.93 -146.47
CA ALA A 780 -16.36 -26.26 -147.00
C ALA A 780 -17.25 -26.56 -148.22
N LEU A 781 -18.55 -26.28 -148.13
CA LEU A 781 -19.47 -26.43 -149.27
C LEU A 781 -19.11 -25.50 -150.43
N GLU A 782 -18.66 -24.28 -150.17
CA GLU A 782 -18.15 -23.37 -151.21
C GLU A 782 -16.93 -23.96 -151.92
N LYS A 783 -16.00 -24.57 -151.17
CA LYS A 783 -14.84 -25.28 -151.75
C LYS A 783 -15.25 -26.51 -152.54
N ASP A 784 -16.21 -27.30 -152.06
CA ASP A 784 -16.73 -28.47 -152.77
C ASP A 784 -17.49 -28.08 -154.03
N PHE A 785 -18.25 -26.98 -153.99
CA PHE A 785 -18.91 -26.41 -155.15
C PHE A 785 -17.90 -25.89 -156.18
N GLN A 786 -16.85 -25.19 -155.74
CA GLN A 786 -15.73 -24.79 -156.62
C GLN A 786 -14.98 -26.00 -157.20
N HIS A 787 -14.82 -27.07 -156.42
CA HIS A 787 -14.20 -28.31 -156.88
C HIS A 787 -15.07 -29.01 -157.94
N MET A 788 -16.38 -29.13 -157.72
CA MET A 788 -17.32 -29.65 -158.72
C MET A 788 -17.38 -28.77 -159.98
N GLN A 789 -17.35 -27.45 -159.85
CA GLN A 789 -17.22 -26.55 -161.00
C GLN A 789 -15.93 -26.81 -161.80
N SER A 790 -14.81 -27.10 -161.13
CA SER A 790 -13.54 -27.44 -161.78
C SER A 790 -13.56 -28.81 -162.48
N ILE A 791 -14.33 -29.78 -161.96
CA ILE A 791 -14.51 -31.12 -162.56
C ILE A 791 -15.44 -31.05 -163.77
N ILE A 792 -16.52 -30.26 -163.70
CA ILE A 792 -17.41 -30.01 -164.84
C ILE A 792 -16.65 -29.26 -165.96
N ALA A 793 -15.77 -28.32 -165.62
CA ALA A 793 -14.91 -27.64 -166.59
C ALA A 793 -13.86 -28.56 -167.25
N LYS A 794 -13.44 -29.66 -166.59
CA LYS A 794 -12.52 -30.67 -167.13
C LYS A 794 -13.20 -31.79 -167.94
N ALA A 795 -14.52 -31.93 -167.85
CA ALA A 795 -15.31 -32.91 -168.62
C ALA A 795 -15.89 -32.33 -169.93
N ALA A 796 -15.63 -31.05 -170.23
CA ALA A 796 -16.06 -30.34 -171.43
C ALA A 796 -14.89 -30.01 -172.41
N SER A 797 -13.72 -30.64 -172.20
CA SER A 797 -12.57 -30.72 -173.13
C SER A 797 -12.25 -32.18 -173.39
#